data_AF-A0AAN6PCL5-F1
#
_entry.id   AF-A0AAN6PCL5-F1
#
_cell.length_a   1.000
_cell.length_b   1.000
_cell.length_c   1.000
_cell.angle_alpha   90.00
_cell.angle_beta   90.00
_cell.angle_gamma   90.00
#
_symmetry.space_group_name_H-M   'P 1'
#
loop_
_entity.id
_entity.type
_entity.pdbx_description
1 polymer ?
#
loop_
_entity_poly.entity_id
_entity_poly.type
_entity_poly.pdbx_seq_one_letter_code
_entity_poly.pdbx_strand_id
1 'polypeptide(L)'
;MDPSVTLLESTALELLRHEATGAVVGAICSRNGAPPEEACQEEYHAHLTVLADGATSNFRSQFTRHRPTTQSRFWGLEMTDADLPRPGYAYGVLGNGPPILMYRIGARETRILIDIPDAIHRRLGSSESVRDYIRQRIVPIIPSSVRPSLENAVNGGRLRSMPNPWMPSTRNTTPGLVMLGDSSNMRHPVTGAGMTVALKDAVLLADLLSPQHISSLTDTDAVWKEMRRFHWKRKVYSASLNILAQALYLLFVSEDHALGIMQRGFIRYVQEGEKNFAEPAALMGSVVDAPLLLFYHFFKIAIYSIGLHLRQASWLGLPGAILHGRGTLDIFFTNSLALFVCVWTVLHHNLQAREDGYWTVFFRKCRWGILAITAPEMLTLFAVMQWNAANISVKQMRELGNHEWTRVHAFYANAGGFVLQTPDFPAFPINATSMQYLCSQKRIDAPEITRDNIWDRSKADHFAKGFAFLQAGWILLQIIARRSQQLTVTPLEVFTAAFIVPSLATAYFWASKPQNVAEPTVIRVDWTIADLLVAAGDAARDPYVDTPLDFVEKPVWDGWRRRPSLLHYGGLNKRPLPRIPNDYSPPPPTGTEATIVWVVSVVHAVLHVLCWSFPFPTKAEMVLWRASSLTLLVVMAVGGLVPVLSTRPWFDFSFSMLWI
;
A
#
# COMPACT_ATOMS: atom_id res chain seq x y z
N MET A 1 -43.03 3.27 36.88
CA MET A 1 -42.71 2.86 35.51
C MET A 1 -43.42 3.80 34.57
N ASP A 2 -42.83 4.08 33.40
CA ASP A 2 -43.49 4.87 32.37
C ASP A 2 -44.79 4.15 31.92
N PRO A 3 -45.96 4.82 31.93
CA PRO A 3 -47.23 4.19 31.54
C PRO A 3 -47.27 3.75 30.06
N SER A 4 -46.33 4.21 29.23
CA SER A 4 -46.18 3.78 27.84
C SER A 4 -45.40 2.47 27.66
N VAL A 5 -44.85 1.90 28.75
CA VAL A 5 -44.02 0.70 28.71
C VAL A 5 -44.71 -0.46 29.43
N THR A 6 -45.03 -1.51 28.68
CA THR A 6 -45.52 -2.79 29.21
C THR A 6 -44.37 -3.79 29.29
N LEU A 7 -44.08 -4.30 30.49
CA LEU A 7 -43.09 -5.35 30.71
C LEU A 7 -43.76 -6.72 30.71
N LEU A 8 -43.21 -7.65 29.94
CA LEU A 8 -43.71 -9.02 29.81
C LEU A 8 -42.55 -10.00 30.06
N GLU A 9 -42.79 -10.98 30.94
CA GLU A 9 -41.84 -12.07 31.19
C GLU A 9 -42.14 -13.24 30.26
N SER A 10 -41.51 -13.21 29.08
CA SER A 10 -41.68 -14.24 28.05
C SER A 10 -40.37 -14.49 27.29
N THR A 11 -40.30 -15.64 26.63
CA THR A 11 -39.19 -16.01 25.74
C THR A 11 -39.65 -15.89 24.29
N ALA A 12 -39.01 -15.02 23.51
CA ALA A 12 -39.25 -14.93 22.06
C ALA A 12 -38.72 -16.18 21.36
N LEU A 13 -39.58 -16.85 20.59
CA LEU A 13 -39.29 -18.09 19.88
C LEU A 13 -39.03 -17.86 18.39
N GLU A 14 -39.87 -17.03 17.75
CA GLU A 14 -39.84 -16.75 16.32
C GLU A 14 -40.18 -15.28 16.03
N LEU A 15 -39.66 -14.75 14.91
CA LEU A 15 -40.01 -13.42 14.42
C LEU A 15 -41.05 -13.55 13.31
N LEU A 16 -42.18 -12.87 13.48
CA LEU A 16 -43.27 -12.85 12.50
C LEU A 16 -42.85 -12.01 11.29
N ARG A 17 -43.09 -12.53 10.08
CA ARG A 17 -42.71 -11.88 8.82
C ARG A 17 -43.90 -11.78 7.87
N HIS A 18 -43.99 -10.65 7.18
CA HIS A 18 -44.96 -10.48 6.11
C HIS A 18 -44.48 -11.22 4.85
N GLU A 19 -45.29 -12.13 4.30
CA GLU A 19 -44.90 -13.03 3.21
C GLU A 19 -44.44 -12.29 1.93
N ALA A 20 -45.12 -11.21 1.54
CA ALA A 20 -44.82 -10.50 0.30
C ALA A 20 -43.60 -9.55 0.38
N THR A 21 -43.31 -8.99 1.56
CA THR A 21 -42.31 -7.91 1.72
C THR A 21 -41.10 -8.36 2.53
N GLY A 22 -41.19 -9.49 3.24
CA GLY A 22 -40.16 -9.98 4.16
C GLY A 22 -39.97 -9.11 5.41
N ALA A 23 -40.83 -8.10 5.62
CA ALA A 23 -40.78 -7.20 6.76
C ALA A 23 -41.11 -7.94 8.05
N VAL A 24 -40.38 -7.64 9.13
CA VAL A 24 -40.72 -8.15 10.46
C VAL A 24 -41.88 -7.36 11.02
N VAL A 25 -42.94 -8.05 11.44
CA VAL A 25 -44.20 -7.44 11.93
C VAL A 25 -44.48 -7.77 13.40
N GLY A 26 -43.61 -8.54 14.05
CA GLY A 26 -43.83 -8.98 15.41
C GLY A 26 -42.95 -10.15 15.84
N ALA A 27 -43.34 -10.81 16.92
CA ALA A 27 -42.69 -12.00 17.45
C ALA A 27 -43.71 -12.95 18.10
N ILE A 28 -43.44 -14.25 18.00
CA ILE A 28 -44.11 -15.30 18.78
C ILE A 28 -43.33 -15.48 20.07
N CYS A 29 -44.01 -15.36 21.19
CA CYS A 29 -43.42 -15.50 22.52
C CYS A 29 -44.12 -16.59 23.32
N SER A 30 -43.37 -17.24 24.21
CA SER A 30 -43.92 -18.20 25.18
C SER A 30 -43.73 -17.68 26.60
N ARG A 31 -44.78 -17.76 27.43
CA ARG A 31 -44.73 -17.30 28.83
C ARG A 31 -43.90 -18.28 29.67
N ASN A 32 -42.93 -17.76 30.43
CA ASN A 32 -42.07 -18.61 31.26
C ASN A 32 -42.88 -19.26 32.40
N GLY A 33 -42.81 -20.59 32.54
CA GLY A 33 -43.41 -21.35 33.65
C GLY A 33 -44.51 -22.35 33.30
N ALA A 34 -44.93 -22.47 32.04
CA ALA A 34 -45.91 -23.48 31.61
C ALA A 34 -45.21 -24.81 31.21
N PRO A 35 -45.80 -25.98 31.53
CA PRO A 35 -45.36 -27.29 31.01
C PRO A 35 -45.29 -27.28 29.47
N PRO A 36 -44.43 -28.10 28.82
CA PRO A 36 -44.29 -28.13 27.36
C PRO A 36 -45.61 -28.37 26.60
N GLU A 37 -46.58 -29.01 27.23
CA GLU A 37 -47.89 -29.34 26.67
C GLU A 37 -48.93 -28.20 26.83
N GLU A 38 -48.65 -27.19 27.67
CA GLU A 38 -49.51 -26.03 27.96
C GLU A 38 -48.82 -24.68 27.67
N ALA A 39 -47.66 -24.69 27.02
CA ALA A 39 -46.94 -23.48 26.64
C ALA A 39 -47.76 -22.68 25.62
N CYS A 40 -48.63 -21.79 26.12
CA CYS A 40 -49.45 -20.92 25.31
C CYS A 40 -48.52 -19.95 24.56
N GLN A 41 -48.41 -20.15 23.25
CA GLN A 41 -47.68 -19.26 22.36
C GLN A 41 -48.58 -18.07 22.05
N GLU A 42 -48.07 -16.87 22.32
CA GLU A 42 -48.77 -15.62 22.08
C GLU A 42 -48.03 -14.82 21.00
N GLU A 43 -48.80 -14.27 20.06
CA GLU A 43 -48.28 -13.39 19.02
C GLU A 43 -48.33 -11.92 19.45
N TYR A 44 -47.21 -11.24 19.30
CA TYR A 44 -47.10 -9.81 19.56
C TYR A 44 -46.76 -9.10 18.27
N HIS A 45 -47.66 -8.22 17.81
CA HIS A 45 -47.52 -7.46 16.57
C HIS A 45 -47.05 -6.03 16.85
N ALA A 46 -46.10 -5.53 16.05
CA ALA A 46 -45.53 -4.21 16.20
C ALA A 46 -45.09 -3.62 14.85
N HIS A 47 -45.19 -2.30 14.70
CA HIS A 47 -44.69 -1.58 13.51
C HIS A 47 -43.16 -1.59 13.42
N LEU A 48 -42.47 -1.75 14.56
CA LEU A 48 -41.02 -1.85 14.63
C LEU A 48 -40.61 -2.77 15.78
N THR A 49 -39.86 -3.82 15.46
CA THR A 49 -39.32 -4.78 16.44
C THR A 49 -37.85 -4.48 16.70
N VAL A 50 -37.46 -4.29 17.96
CA VAL A 50 -36.05 -4.05 18.35
C VAL A 50 -35.45 -5.34 18.94
N LEU A 51 -34.47 -5.91 18.25
CA LEU A 51 -33.74 -7.10 18.67
C LEU A 51 -32.50 -6.71 19.51
N ALA A 52 -32.58 -6.91 20.82
CA ALA A 52 -31.53 -6.60 21.79
C ALA A 52 -31.22 -7.80 22.73
N ASP A 53 -31.28 -9.03 22.21
CA ASP A 53 -31.08 -10.31 22.93
C ASP A 53 -29.61 -10.67 23.21
N GLY A 54 -28.69 -9.71 23.04
CA GLY A 54 -27.32 -9.80 23.53
C GLY A 54 -26.37 -10.70 22.73
N ALA A 55 -25.24 -11.05 23.35
CA ALA A 55 -24.12 -11.69 22.67
C ALA A 55 -24.47 -13.08 22.10
N THR A 56 -25.32 -13.83 22.78
CA THR A 56 -25.79 -15.17 22.39
C THR A 56 -27.10 -15.14 21.61
N SER A 57 -27.37 -14.04 20.90
CA SER A 57 -28.60 -13.86 20.12
C SER A 57 -28.99 -15.08 19.27
N ASN A 58 -30.24 -15.52 19.42
CA ASN A 58 -30.82 -16.65 18.69
C ASN A 58 -31.24 -16.25 17.26
N PHE A 59 -31.55 -14.97 17.05
CA PHE A 59 -32.11 -14.47 15.78
C PHE A 59 -31.09 -13.85 14.85
N ARG A 60 -29.93 -13.43 15.37
CA ARG A 60 -28.88 -12.72 14.61
C ARG A 60 -28.52 -13.40 13.28
N SER A 61 -28.41 -14.72 13.28
CA SER A 61 -27.96 -15.49 12.12
C SER A 61 -28.84 -15.33 10.88
N GLN A 62 -30.10 -14.93 11.07
CA GLN A 62 -31.09 -14.68 10.02
C GLN A 62 -30.89 -13.35 9.29
N PHE A 63 -30.19 -12.38 9.91
CA PHE A 63 -30.11 -11.00 9.42
C PHE A 63 -28.69 -10.53 9.09
N THR A 64 -27.68 -11.23 9.59
CA THR A 64 -26.28 -10.93 9.26
C THR A 64 -25.51 -12.19 8.88
N ARG A 65 -24.58 -12.03 7.94
CA ARG A 65 -23.61 -13.08 7.54
C ARG A 65 -22.43 -13.15 8.50
N HIS A 66 -22.16 -12.09 9.25
CA HIS A 66 -21.08 -12.11 10.23
C HIS A 66 -21.44 -13.02 11.39
N ARG A 67 -20.47 -13.81 11.84
CA ARG A 67 -20.58 -14.68 13.00
C ARG A 67 -19.58 -14.20 14.05
N PRO A 68 -19.95 -14.18 15.35
CA PRO A 68 -19.01 -13.84 16.40
C PRO A 68 -17.82 -14.80 16.39
N THR A 69 -16.61 -14.25 16.48
CA THR A 69 -15.38 -15.04 16.63
C THR A 69 -14.78 -14.79 18.01
N THR A 70 -14.25 -15.83 18.65
CA THR A 70 -13.59 -15.73 19.95
C THR A 70 -12.11 -16.06 19.82
N GLN A 71 -11.28 -15.35 20.57
CA GLN A 71 -9.84 -15.63 20.67
C GLN A 71 -9.41 -15.91 22.11
N SER A 72 -10.19 -15.45 23.08
CA SER A 72 -9.98 -15.63 24.50
C SER A 72 -11.31 -15.64 25.26
N ARG A 73 -11.21 -15.90 26.56
CA ARG A 73 -12.33 -15.85 27.49
C ARG A 73 -11.89 -15.17 28.77
N PHE A 74 -12.76 -14.34 29.34
CA PHE A 74 -12.55 -13.82 30.68
C PHE A 74 -12.98 -14.82 31.74
N TRP A 75 -12.15 -14.95 32.76
CA TRP A 75 -12.41 -15.70 33.98
C TRP A 75 -12.57 -14.72 35.14
N GLY A 76 -13.79 -14.68 35.69
CA GLY A 76 -14.18 -13.76 36.73
C GLY A 76 -14.16 -14.39 38.12
N LEU A 77 -13.57 -13.67 39.08
CA LEU A 77 -13.64 -13.95 40.51
C LEU A 77 -14.02 -12.68 41.28
N GLU A 78 -14.58 -12.86 42.48
CA GLU A 78 -14.89 -11.78 43.40
C GLU A 78 -13.98 -11.89 44.61
N MET A 79 -13.19 -10.83 44.82
CA MET A 79 -12.32 -10.67 45.98
C MET A 79 -13.06 -9.86 47.04
N THR A 80 -13.00 -10.31 48.29
CA THR A 80 -13.60 -9.60 49.43
C THR A 80 -12.52 -8.79 50.14
N ASP A 81 -12.82 -7.53 50.46
CA ASP A 81 -11.92 -6.59 51.15
C ASP A 81 -10.53 -6.50 50.51
N ALA A 82 -10.48 -6.46 49.18
CA ALA A 82 -9.22 -6.37 48.44
C ALA A 82 -8.53 -5.02 48.69
N ASP A 83 -7.28 -5.06 49.14
CA ASP A 83 -6.46 -3.89 49.39
C ASP A 83 -5.83 -3.36 48.08
N LEU A 84 -6.61 -2.56 47.34
CA LEU A 84 -6.19 -1.94 46.10
C LEU A 84 -5.24 -0.75 46.37
N PRO A 85 -4.12 -0.60 45.64
CA PRO A 85 -3.09 0.43 45.93
C PRO A 85 -3.59 1.88 46.03
N ARG A 86 -4.65 2.21 45.31
CA ARG A 86 -5.35 3.51 45.27
C ARG A 86 -6.87 3.29 45.18
N PRO A 87 -7.65 3.74 46.18
CA PRO A 87 -9.11 3.71 46.11
C PRO A 87 -9.66 4.58 44.95
N GLY A 88 -10.81 4.19 44.39
CA GLY A 88 -11.52 4.98 43.37
C GLY A 88 -11.05 4.78 41.92
N TYR A 89 -10.06 3.92 41.68
CA TYR A 89 -9.55 3.61 40.34
C TYR A 89 -9.86 2.16 39.94
N ALA A 90 -10.08 1.95 38.64
CA ALA A 90 -9.99 0.63 38.02
C ALA A 90 -8.53 0.35 37.63
N TYR A 91 -8.16 -0.93 37.62
CA TYR A 91 -6.80 -1.39 37.36
C TYR A 91 -6.77 -2.28 36.13
N GLY A 92 -5.84 -2.00 35.22
CA GLY A 92 -5.38 -2.93 34.20
C GLY A 92 -3.96 -3.37 34.55
N VAL A 93 -3.74 -4.68 34.71
CA VAL A 93 -2.39 -5.23 34.89
C VAL A 93 -1.88 -5.67 33.52
N LEU A 94 -0.76 -5.06 33.11
CA LEU A 94 -0.14 -5.25 31.80
C LEU A 94 1.28 -5.79 31.99
N GLY A 95 1.68 -6.79 31.20
CA GLY A 95 3.01 -7.42 31.28
C GLY A 95 3.16 -8.63 30.36
N ASN A 96 4.07 -9.55 30.70
CA ASN A 96 4.33 -10.80 29.95
C ASN A 96 3.25 -11.88 30.16
N GLY A 97 2.03 -11.48 30.50
CA GLY A 97 0.91 -12.36 30.81
C GLY A 97 -0.39 -11.81 30.23
N PRO A 98 -1.49 -12.57 30.32
CA PRO A 98 -2.76 -12.11 29.79
C PRO A 98 -3.23 -10.81 30.46
N PRO A 99 -4.03 -9.98 29.77
CA PRO A 99 -4.58 -8.78 30.38
C PRO A 99 -5.50 -9.13 31.54
N ILE A 100 -5.31 -8.44 32.67
CA ILE A 100 -6.12 -8.60 33.88
C ILE A 100 -6.76 -7.27 34.22
N LEU A 101 -8.05 -7.29 34.52
CA LEU A 101 -8.80 -6.12 34.97
C LEU A 101 -9.24 -6.32 36.42
N MET A 102 -9.12 -5.28 37.25
CA MET A 102 -9.66 -5.26 38.60
C MET A 102 -10.42 -3.96 38.85
N TYR A 103 -11.64 -4.07 39.37
CA TYR A 103 -12.44 -2.90 39.70
C TYR A 103 -13.44 -3.25 40.81
N ARG A 104 -13.70 -2.27 41.67
CA ARG A 104 -14.64 -2.42 42.79
C ARG A 104 -16.07 -2.36 42.28
N ILE A 105 -16.91 -3.31 42.71
CA ILE A 105 -18.33 -3.40 42.31
C ILE A 105 -19.29 -3.18 43.50
N GLY A 106 -18.78 -3.21 44.73
CA GLY A 106 -19.57 -3.01 45.94
C GLY A 106 -18.75 -2.42 47.09
N ALA A 107 -19.34 -2.41 48.29
CA ALA A 107 -18.69 -1.89 49.47
C ALA A 107 -17.50 -2.76 49.92
N ARG A 108 -17.51 -4.06 49.64
CA ARG A 108 -16.42 -4.98 49.98
C ARG A 108 -15.93 -5.81 48.80
N GLU A 109 -16.72 -5.85 47.74
CA GLU A 109 -16.56 -6.72 46.59
C GLU A 109 -15.75 -6.04 45.50
N THR A 110 -14.63 -6.67 45.13
CA THR A 110 -13.80 -6.29 43.99
C THR A 110 -13.81 -7.39 42.94
N ARG A 111 -14.22 -7.06 41.72
CA ARG A 111 -14.19 -7.97 40.58
C ARG A 111 -12.78 -8.03 40.03
N ILE A 112 -12.26 -9.24 39.80
CA ILE A 112 -11.09 -9.48 38.95
C ILE A 112 -11.53 -10.27 37.70
N LEU A 113 -11.07 -9.86 36.53
CA LEU A 113 -11.26 -10.53 35.25
C LEU A 113 -9.89 -10.89 34.68
N ILE A 114 -9.65 -12.18 34.47
CA ILE A 114 -8.39 -12.71 33.95
C ILE A 114 -8.65 -13.22 32.54
N ASP A 115 -8.03 -12.60 31.54
CA ASP A 115 -8.14 -13.09 30.17
C ASP A 115 -7.36 -14.40 30.03
N ILE A 116 -7.93 -15.41 29.38
CA ILE A 116 -7.20 -16.63 29.04
C ILE A 116 -7.44 -16.91 27.55
N PRO A 117 -6.40 -16.89 26.71
CA PRO A 117 -6.50 -17.26 25.30
C PRO A 117 -7.08 -18.66 25.11
N ASP A 118 -7.92 -18.84 24.08
CA ASP A 118 -8.62 -20.11 23.82
C ASP A 118 -7.66 -21.28 23.60
N ALA A 119 -6.45 -21.00 23.09
CA ALA A 119 -5.39 -22.00 22.91
C ALA A 119 -4.86 -22.54 24.25
N ILE A 120 -4.76 -21.70 25.28
CA ILE A 120 -4.36 -22.10 26.63
C ILE A 120 -5.52 -22.80 27.32
N HIS A 121 -6.71 -22.22 27.27
CA HIS A 121 -7.90 -22.80 27.88
C HIS A 121 -8.18 -24.24 27.40
N ARG A 122 -8.08 -24.49 26.09
CA ARG A 122 -8.25 -25.83 25.52
C ARG A 122 -7.26 -26.86 26.04
N ARG A 123 -6.03 -26.43 26.40
CA ARG A 123 -5.01 -27.32 27.01
C ARG A 123 -5.28 -27.60 28.49
N LEU A 124 -5.87 -26.63 29.21
CA LEU A 124 -6.19 -26.78 30.62
C LEU A 124 -7.36 -27.75 30.86
N GLY A 125 -8.34 -27.77 29.95
CA GLY A 125 -9.38 -28.82 29.87
C GLY A 125 -10.43 -28.85 30.99
N SER A 126 -10.14 -28.29 32.17
CA SER A 126 -11.07 -28.25 33.32
C SER A 126 -11.02 -26.91 34.06
N SER A 127 -12.08 -26.61 34.83
CA SER A 127 -12.10 -25.40 35.67
C SER A 127 -11.10 -25.45 36.82
N GLU A 128 -10.76 -26.65 37.32
CA GLU A 128 -9.76 -26.79 38.39
C GLU A 128 -8.35 -26.51 37.86
N SER A 129 -8.02 -27.03 36.68
CA SER A 129 -6.76 -26.71 35.98
C SER A 129 -6.61 -25.20 35.73
N VAL A 130 -7.73 -24.49 35.51
CA VAL A 130 -7.73 -23.02 35.39
C VAL A 130 -7.45 -22.36 36.74
N ARG A 131 -7.99 -22.86 37.86
CA ARG A 131 -7.62 -22.36 39.20
C ARG A 131 -6.13 -22.54 39.44
N ASP A 132 -5.57 -23.70 39.11
CA ASP A 132 -4.14 -23.96 39.26
C ASP A 132 -3.29 -23.05 38.39
N TYR A 133 -3.72 -22.80 37.15
CA TYR A 133 -3.09 -21.80 36.28
C TYR A 133 -3.09 -20.41 36.93
N ILE A 134 -4.21 -19.99 37.52
CA ILE A 134 -4.31 -18.70 38.22
C ILE A 134 -3.36 -18.67 39.43
N ARG A 135 -3.31 -19.72 40.25
CA ARG A 135 -2.38 -19.83 41.40
C ARG A 135 -0.92 -19.72 40.96
N GLN A 136 -0.53 -20.43 39.91
CA GLN A 136 0.88 -20.56 39.51
C GLN A 136 1.37 -19.38 38.66
N ARG A 137 0.51 -18.79 37.82
CA ARG A 137 0.93 -17.80 36.80
C ARG A 137 0.41 -16.40 37.08
N ILE A 138 -0.74 -16.26 37.73
CA ILE A 138 -1.41 -14.97 37.90
C ILE A 138 -1.15 -14.39 39.30
N VAL A 139 -1.31 -15.16 40.37
CA VAL A 139 -1.04 -14.68 41.74
C VAL A 139 0.36 -14.03 41.89
N PRO A 140 1.45 -14.57 41.31
CA PRO A 140 2.77 -13.97 41.45
C PRO A 140 2.92 -12.58 40.81
N ILE A 141 2.18 -12.28 39.74
CA ILE A 141 2.28 -11.01 38.99
C ILE A 141 1.37 -9.91 39.53
N ILE A 142 0.44 -10.25 40.42
CA ILE A 142 -0.48 -9.31 41.08
C ILE A 142 0.25 -8.55 42.21
N PRO A 143 -0.09 -7.26 42.47
CA PRO A 143 0.47 -6.50 43.58
C PRO A 143 0.34 -7.22 44.93
N SER A 144 1.39 -7.15 45.76
CA SER A 144 1.46 -7.88 47.02
C SER A 144 0.29 -7.62 47.97
N SER A 145 -0.27 -6.40 47.97
CA SER A 145 -1.44 -6.03 48.79
C SER A 145 -2.71 -6.80 48.40
N VAL A 146 -2.88 -7.14 47.12
CA VAL A 146 -4.08 -7.77 46.57
C VAL A 146 -4.00 -9.31 46.63
N ARG A 147 -2.78 -9.87 46.63
CA ARG A 147 -2.55 -11.33 46.59
C ARG A 147 -3.37 -12.12 47.62
N PRO A 148 -3.46 -11.74 48.91
CA PRO A 148 -4.22 -12.53 49.88
C PRO A 148 -5.71 -12.65 49.52
N SER A 149 -6.31 -11.56 49.07
CA SER A 149 -7.72 -11.53 48.66
C SER A 149 -7.97 -12.36 47.39
N LEU A 150 -7.00 -12.40 46.47
CA LEU A 150 -7.07 -13.23 45.28
C LEU A 150 -6.90 -14.71 45.61
N GLU A 151 -5.94 -15.08 46.44
CA GLU A 151 -5.73 -16.48 46.87
C GLU A 151 -6.98 -17.05 47.55
N ASN A 152 -7.59 -16.27 48.45
CA ASN A 152 -8.86 -16.64 49.08
C ASN A 152 -9.99 -16.83 48.05
N ALA A 153 -10.11 -15.93 47.07
CA ALA A 153 -11.09 -16.03 46.00
C ALA A 153 -10.83 -17.23 45.07
N VAL A 154 -9.58 -17.59 44.81
CA VAL A 154 -9.21 -18.75 43.98
C VAL A 154 -9.47 -20.05 44.73
N ASN A 155 -9.39 -20.08 46.06
CA ASN A 155 -9.64 -21.29 46.84
C ASN A 155 -11.14 -21.52 47.13
N GLY A 156 -11.89 -20.48 47.49
CA GLY A 156 -13.30 -20.61 47.90
C GLY A 156 -14.32 -19.98 46.95
N GLY A 157 -13.90 -19.11 46.03
CA GLY A 157 -14.80 -18.33 45.18
C GLY A 157 -15.38 -19.11 44.00
N ARG A 158 -16.55 -18.67 43.52
CA ARG A 158 -17.18 -19.22 42.31
C ARG A 158 -16.52 -18.64 41.06
N LEU A 159 -15.71 -19.46 40.41
CA LEU A 159 -15.05 -19.12 39.15
C LEU A 159 -16.07 -19.16 37.99
N ARG A 160 -16.29 -18.04 37.30
CA ARG A 160 -17.18 -17.94 36.13
C ARG A 160 -16.40 -17.58 34.88
N SER A 161 -16.83 -18.09 33.73
CA SER A 161 -16.17 -17.80 32.45
C SER A 161 -17.15 -17.26 31.42
N MET A 162 -16.71 -16.27 30.64
CA MET A 162 -17.44 -15.72 29.50
C MET A 162 -16.50 -15.60 28.30
N PRO A 163 -16.88 -16.06 27.09
CA PRO A 163 -16.09 -15.79 25.89
C PRO A 163 -15.99 -14.30 25.60
N ASN A 164 -14.90 -13.89 24.93
CA ASN A 164 -14.66 -12.52 24.48
C ASN A 164 -14.89 -12.45 22.97
N PRO A 165 -16.14 -12.32 22.50
CA PRO A 165 -16.45 -12.34 21.08
C PRO A 165 -16.13 -11.01 20.41
N TRP A 166 -15.76 -11.10 19.13
CA TRP A 166 -15.68 -9.97 18.21
C TRP A 166 -16.66 -10.15 17.07
N MET A 167 -17.36 -9.07 16.71
CA MET A 167 -18.27 -9.07 15.57
C MET A 167 -18.44 -7.64 15.02
N PRO A 168 -18.12 -7.40 13.74
CA PRO A 168 -18.26 -6.08 13.15
C PRO A 168 -19.73 -5.71 13.00
N SER A 169 -20.03 -4.41 13.09
CA SER A 169 -21.39 -3.92 12.85
C SER A 169 -21.75 -3.96 11.38
N THR A 170 -22.96 -4.41 11.06
CA THR A 170 -23.55 -4.28 9.72
C THR A 170 -24.59 -3.18 9.66
N ARG A 171 -24.86 -2.70 8.44
CA ARG A 171 -26.03 -1.85 8.21
C ARG A 171 -27.29 -2.71 8.37
N ASN A 172 -28.26 -2.19 9.09
CA ASN A 172 -29.58 -2.79 9.15
C ASN A 172 -30.31 -2.59 7.82
N THR A 173 -30.79 -3.68 7.22
CA THR A 173 -31.47 -3.68 5.92
C THR A 173 -32.82 -4.38 5.94
N THR A 174 -33.28 -4.83 7.11
CA THR A 174 -34.53 -5.58 7.24
C THR A 174 -35.65 -4.62 7.63
N PRO A 175 -36.69 -4.45 6.80
CA PRO A 175 -37.87 -3.68 7.14
C PRO A 175 -38.53 -4.16 8.44
N GLY A 176 -38.98 -3.23 9.28
CA GLY A 176 -39.69 -3.53 10.54
C GLY A 176 -38.82 -4.10 11.66
N LEU A 177 -37.50 -4.22 11.49
CA LEU A 177 -36.58 -4.73 12.51
C LEU A 177 -35.44 -3.75 12.77
N VAL A 178 -34.98 -3.62 14.02
CA VAL A 178 -33.70 -2.97 14.37
C VAL A 178 -32.90 -3.84 15.31
N MET A 179 -31.64 -4.14 14.97
CA MET A 179 -30.73 -4.89 15.84
C MET A 179 -29.79 -3.96 16.60
N LEU A 180 -29.76 -4.06 17.93
CA LEU A 180 -28.95 -3.20 18.82
C LEU A 180 -28.16 -4.00 19.86
N GLY A 181 -27.12 -3.35 20.39
CA GLY A 181 -26.24 -3.95 21.40
C GLY A 181 -25.39 -5.09 20.82
N ASP A 182 -25.02 -6.04 21.67
CA ASP A 182 -24.13 -7.14 21.29
C ASP A 182 -24.75 -8.08 20.25
N SER A 183 -26.07 -8.09 20.08
CA SER A 183 -26.72 -8.83 18.98
C SER A 183 -26.29 -8.31 17.59
N SER A 184 -25.86 -7.03 17.52
CA SER A 184 -25.56 -6.30 16.29
C SER A 184 -24.07 -5.95 16.13
N ASN A 185 -23.35 -5.68 17.22
CA ASN A 185 -21.92 -5.33 17.18
C ASN A 185 -21.21 -5.68 18.50
N MET A 186 -20.15 -6.50 18.41
CA MET A 186 -19.34 -6.89 19.56
C MET A 186 -17.87 -6.47 19.40
N ARG A 187 -17.22 -6.19 20.52
CA ARG A 187 -15.79 -5.90 20.61
C ARG A 187 -15.20 -6.60 21.84
N HIS A 188 -13.88 -6.74 21.90
CA HIS A 188 -13.24 -7.27 23.08
C HIS A 188 -13.60 -6.45 24.34
N PRO A 189 -14.01 -7.08 25.45
CA PRO A 189 -14.46 -6.39 26.66
C PRO A 189 -13.34 -5.70 27.47
N VAL A 190 -12.11 -5.62 26.94
CA VAL A 190 -10.93 -5.08 27.67
C VAL A 190 -11.10 -3.59 28.00
N THR A 191 -11.83 -2.85 27.16
CA THR A 191 -12.11 -1.42 27.39
C THR A 191 -13.44 -1.17 28.10
N GLY A 192 -14.25 -2.20 28.37
CA GLY A 192 -15.59 -2.03 28.96
C GLY A 192 -16.60 -1.24 28.10
N ALA A 193 -16.32 -1.05 26.81
CA ALA A 193 -17.07 -0.11 25.96
C ALA A 193 -18.45 -0.58 25.46
N GLY A 194 -18.81 -1.86 25.68
CA GLY A 194 -20.04 -2.46 25.12
C GLY A 194 -21.32 -1.71 25.53
N MET A 195 -21.51 -1.48 26.83
CA MET A 195 -22.68 -0.76 27.35
C MET A 195 -22.70 0.71 26.91
N THR A 196 -21.52 1.35 26.82
CA THR A 196 -21.41 2.75 26.34
C THR A 196 -21.94 2.86 24.90
N VAL A 197 -21.57 1.90 24.04
CA VAL A 197 -22.06 1.88 22.65
C VAL A 197 -23.55 1.57 22.61
N ALA A 198 -24.04 0.63 23.42
CA ALA A 198 -25.47 0.31 23.49
C ALA A 198 -26.32 1.53 23.91
N LEU A 199 -25.87 2.27 24.92
CA LEU A 199 -26.56 3.49 25.38
C LEU A 199 -26.50 4.61 24.35
N LYS A 200 -25.34 4.86 23.73
CA LYS A 200 -25.22 5.84 22.65
C LYS A 200 -26.08 5.47 21.43
N ASP A 201 -26.10 4.19 21.07
CA ASP A 201 -26.96 3.67 20.00
C ASP A 201 -28.45 3.84 20.36
N ALA A 202 -28.85 3.61 21.61
CA ALA A 202 -30.23 3.81 22.06
C ALA A 202 -30.65 5.29 21.98
N VAL A 203 -29.82 6.22 22.46
CA VAL A 203 -30.08 7.67 22.41
C VAL A 203 -30.14 8.15 20.96
N LEU A 204 -29.19 7.74 20.12
CA LEU A 204 -29.17 8.12 18.71
C LEU A 204 -30.39 7.56 17.96
N LEU A 205 -30.80 6.33 18.26
CA LEU A 205 -31.98 5.73 17.64
C LEU A 205 -33.25 6.46 18.08
N ALA A 206 -33.39 6.80 19.37
CA ALA A 206 -34.53 7.53 19.89
C ALA A 206 -34.68 8.92 19.25
N ASP A 207 -33.56 9.64 19.02
CA ASP A 207 -33.55 10.92 18.30
C ASP A 207 -34.03 10.77 16.85
N LEU A 208 -33.44 9.82 16.11
CA LEU A 208 -33.72 9.60 14.69
C LEU A 208 -35.13 9.05 14.41
N LEU A 209 -35.69 8.28 15.34
CA LEU A 209 -37.05 7.75 15.25
C LEU A 209 -38.09 8.62 15.96
N SER A 210 -37.70 9.81 16.43
CA SER A 210 -38.63 10.70 17.10
C SER A 210 -39.69 11.24 16.13
N PRO A 211 -40.88 11.64 16.64
CA PRO A 211 -41.93 12.27 15.84
C PRO A 211 -41.50 13.52 15.04
N GLN A 212 -40.37 14.14 15.40
CA GLN A 212 -39.79 15.29 14.69
C GLN A 212 -39.20 14.88 13.33
N HIS A 213 -38.69 13.66 13.21
CA HIS A 213 -38.07 13.13 12.00
C HIS A 213 -38.99 12.18 11.24
N ILE A 214 -39.81 11.40 11.95
CA ILE A 214 -40.71 10.39 11.37
C ILE A 214 -42.09 10.53 12.00
N SER A 215 -43.11 10.82 11.18
CA SER A 215 -44.49 10.97 11.66
C SER A 215 -45.14 9.66 12.13
N SER A 216 -44.76 8.53 11.52
CA SER A 216 -45.24 7.19 11.90
C SER A 216 -44.20 6.11 11.62
N LEU A 217 -44.06 5.16 12.54
CA LEU A 217 -43.21 3.98 12.36
C LEU A 217 -43.76 2.98 11.32
N THR A 218 -45.00 3.17 10.85
CA THR A 218 -45.57 2.41 9.72
C THR A 218 -44.91 2.77 8.39
N ASP A 219 -44.35 3.98 8.26
CA ASP A 219 -43.63 4.41 7.06
C ASP A 219 -42.24 3.76 7.04
N THR A 220 -42.19 2.59 6.43
CA THR A 220 -40.99 1.77 6.33
C THR A 220 -39.86 2.49 5.57
N ASP A 221 -40.20 3.29 4.56
CA ASP A 221 -39.20 4.00 3.75
C ASP A 221 -38.56 5.16 4.53
N ALA A 222 -39.37 5.88 5.31
CA ALA A 222 -38.87 6.92 6.23
C ALA A 222 -37.97 6.31 7.31
N VAL A 223 -38.42 5.22 7.96
CA VAL A 223 -37.59 4.49 8.95
C VAL A 223 -36.30 4.00 8.31
N TRP A 224 -36.35 3.43 7.11
CA TRP A 224 -35.16 2.94 6.42
C TRP A 224 -34.17 4.05 6.07
N LYS A 225 -34.66 5.23 5.68
CA LYS A 225 -33.83 6.42 5.45
C LYS A 225 -33.11 6.86 6.73
N GLU A 226 -33.79 6.88 7.86
CA GLU A 226 -33.17 7.22 9.15
C GLU A 226 -32.22 6.13 9.64
N MET A 227 -32.49 4.84 9.40
CA MET A 227 -31.55 3.76 9.70
C MET A 227 -30.24 3.85 8.90
N ARG A 228 -30.27 4.41 7.68
CA ARG A 228 -29.03 4.73 6.94
C ARG A 228 -28.24 5.83 7.64
N ARG A 229 -28.90 6.86 8.17
CA ARG A 229 -28.26 7.95 8.93
C ARG A 229 -27.72 7.44 10.27
N PHE A 230 -28.47 6.60 10.97
CA PHE A 230 -28.06 5.91 12.18
C PHE A 230 -26.71 5.20 11.98
N HIS A 231 -26.58 4.39 10.91
CA HIS A 231 -25.35 3.67 10.61
C HIS A 231 -24.11 4.57 10.45
N TRP A 232 -24.27 5.74 9.81
CA TRP A 232 -23.16 6.66 9.61
C TRP A 232 -22.85 7.50 10.85
N LYS A 233 -23.88 8.04 11.53
CA LYS A 233 -23.70 8.81 12.77
C LYS A 233 -23.03 7.96 13.86
N ARG A 234 -23.47 6.70 14.04
CA ARG A 234 -22.86 5.81 15.04
C ARG A 234 -21.41 5.44 14.75
N LYS A 235 -20.99 5.46 13.48
CA LYS A 235 -19.63 5.11 13.09
C LYS A 235 -18.59 6.03 13.74
N VAL A 236 -18.97 7.28 14.04
CA VAL A 236 -18.10 8.28 14.67
C VAL A 236 -17.59 7.81 16.04
N TYR A 237 -18.47 7.33 16.92
CA TYR A 237 -18.07 6.81 18.24
C TYR A 237 -17.74 5.32 18.21
N SER A 238 -18.55 4.50 17.51
CA SER A 238 -18.43 3.04 17.58
C SER A 238 -17.16 2.50 16.93
N ALA A 239 -16.67 3.14 15.85
CA ALA A 239 -15.46 2.71 15.17
C ALA A 239 -14.23 2.89 16.06
N SER A 240 -14.09 4.04 16.72
CA SER A 240 -12.99 4.32 17.64
C SER A 240 -12.94 3.31 18.77
N LEU A 241 -14.08 3.01 19.41
CA LEU A 241 -14.16 2.04 20.49
C LEU A 241 -13.91 0.59 20.03
N ASN A 242 -14.40 0.22 18.84
CA ASN A 242 -14.14 -1.09 18.23
C ASN A 242 -12.65 -1.29 17.93
N ILE A 243 -12.03 -0.31 17.27
CA ILE A 243 -10.63 -0.36 16.86
C ILE A 243 -9.73 -0.36 18.10
N LEU A 244 -10.00 0.54 19.06
CA LEU A 244 -9.21 0.64 20.28
C LEU A 244 -9.23 -0.65 21.10
N ALA A 245 -10.40 -1.26 21.28
CA ALA A 245 -10.53 -2.51 22.02
C ALA A 245 -9.70 -3.65 21.39
N GLN A 246 -9.78 -3.81 20.06
CA GLN A 246 -9.01 -4.83 19.36
C GLN A 246 -7.51 -4.53 19.34
N ALA A 247 -7.14 -3.28 19.08
CA ALA A 247 -5.73 -2.87 19.03
C ALA A 247 -5.05 -3.07 20.39
N LEU A 248 -5.70 -2.67 21.49
CA LEU A 248 -5.17 -2.88 22.85
C LEU A 248 -5.09 -4.36 23.20
N TYR A 249 -6.11 -5.15 22.89
CA TYR A 249 -6.06 -6.59 23.13
C TYR A 249 -4.90 -7.26 22.39
N LEU A 250 -4.74 -7.00 21.09
CA LEU A 250 -3.63 -7.53 20.30
C LEU A 250 -2.27 -7.07 20.83
N LEU A 251 -2.16 -5.81 21.25
CA LEU A 251 -0.95 -5.26 21.84
C LEU A 251 -0.57 -5.95 23.15
N PHE A 252 -1.56 -6.42 23.92
CA PHE A 252 -1.34 -7.03 25.23
C PHE A 252 -1.12 -8.54 25.19
N VAL A 253 -1.71 -9.24 24.22
CA VAL A 253 -1.64 -10.72 24.14
C VAL A 253 -0.57 -11.21 23.18
N SER A 254 -0.08 -10.39 22.26
CA SER A 254 0.85 -10.86 21.23
C SER A 254 2.24 -11.19 21.78
N GLU A 255 2.76 -12.36 21.38
CA GLU A 255 4.16 -12.77 21.57
C GLU A 255 5.08 -12.25 20.45
N ASP A 256 4.53 -11.52 19.47
CA ASP A 256 5.29 -10.92 18.38
C ASP A 256 6.26 -9.84 18.89
N HIS A 257 7.49 -9.87 18.39
CA HIS A 257 8.55 -8.97 18.83
C HIS A 257 8.22 -7.50 18.52
N ALA A 258 7.65 -7.20 17.35
CA ALA A 258 7.29 -5.84 16.95
C ALA A 258 6.13 -5.31 17.81
N LEU A 259 5.13 -6.15 18.11
CA LEU A 259 4.09 -5.80 19.07
C LEU A 259 4.62 -5.66 20.49
N GLY A 260 5.64 -6.43 20.89
CA GLY A 260 6.35 -6.24 22.16
C GLY A 260 7.08 -4.90 22.25
N ILE A 261 7.69 -4.42 21.14
CA ILE A 261 8.26 -3.07 21.06
C ILE A 261 7.16 -2.02 21.22
N MET A 262 6.06 -2.16 20.49
CA MET A 262 4.91 -1.27 20.58
C MET A 262 4.29 -1.26 21.99
N GLN A 263 4.22 -2.40 22.68
CA GLN A 263 3.66 -2.52 24.03
C GLN A 263 4.51 -1.73 25.03
N ARG A 264 5.84 -1.89 24.98
CA ARG A 264 6.76 -1.13 25.84
C ARG A 264 6.69 0.37 25.55
N GLY A 265 6.67 0.74 24.27
CA GLY A 265 6.56 2.14 23.86
C GLY A 265 5.22 2.75 24.25
N PHE A 266 4.11 2.00 24.17
CA PHE A 266 2.80 2.44 24.67
C PHE A 266 2.83 2.72 26.18
N ILE A 267 3.36 1.80 26.98
CA ILE A 267 3.46 1.98 28.44
C ILE A 267 4.29 3.23 28.78
N ARG A 268 5.43 3.41 28.11
CA ARG A 268 6.30 4.59 28.32
C ARG A 268 5.66 5.88 27.83
N TYR A 269 4.99 5.85 26.68
CA TYR A 269 4.27 6.99 26.14
C TYR A 269 3.21 7.52 27.12
N VAL A 270 2.45 6.61 27.74
CA VAL A 270 1.44 6.95 28.75
C VAL A 270 2.06 7.49 30.04
N GLN A 271 3.26 7.03 30.42
CA GLN A 271 3.98 7.52 31.60
C GLN A 271 4.56 8.94 31.42
N GLU A 272 4.85 9.36 30.19
CA GLU A 272 5.61 10.60 29.91
C GLU A 272 4.79 11.90 29.88
N GLY A 273 3.48 11.88 30.15
CA GLY A 273 2.75 13.13 30.31
C GLY A 273 1.24 13.02 30.46
N GLU A 274 0.66 14.00 31.14
CA GLU A 274 -0.78 14.09 31.42
C GLU A 274 -1.61 14.03 30.14
N LYS A 275 -1.23 14.77 29.09
CA LYS A 275 -1.91 14.74 27.79
C LYS A 275 -1.83 13.38 27.08
N ASN A 276 -0.68 12.71 27.17
CA ASN A 276 -0.45 11.41 26.51
C ASN A 276 -1.28 10.28 27.15
N PHE A 277 -1.75 10.47 28.39
CA PHE A 277 -2.70 9.59 29.05
C PHE A 277 -4.16 10.06 28.89
N ALA A 278 -4.42 11.34 29.11
CA ALA A 278 -5.77 11.89 29.18
C ALA A 278 -6.55 11.75 27.86
N GLU A 279 -5.92 12.01 26.71
CA GLU A 279 -6.59 11.91 25.41
C GLU A 279 -6.94 10.44 25.06
N PRO A 280 -6.02 9.45 25.16
CA PRO A 280 -6.38 8.03 25.02
C PRO A 280 -7.42 7.55 26.04
N ALA A 281 -7.37 8.01 27.28
CA ALA A 281 -8.36 7.67 28.30
C ALA A 281 -9.75 8.23 27.95
N ALA A 282 -9.82 9.48 27.46
CA ALA A 282 -11.06 10.10 27.00
C ALA A 282 -11.66 9.39 25.77
N LEU A 283 -10.81 8.90 24.86
CA LEU A 283 -11.24 8.05 23.75
C LEU A 283 -11.78 6.70 24.25
N MET A 284 -11.11 6.07 25.21
CA MET A 284 -11.54 4.79 25.80
C MET A 284 -12.89 4.92 26.52
N GLY A 285 -13.08 6.01 27.26
CA GLY A 285 -14.35 6.33 27.93
C GLY A 285 -15.43 6.88 27.01
N SER A 286 -15.15 7.05 25.70
CA SER A 286 -16.04 7.69 24.72
C SER A 286 -16.53 9.08 25.15
N VAL A 287 -15.71 9.81 25.92
CA VAL A 287 -15.95 11.22 26.26
C VAL A 287 -15.63 12.11 25.05
N VAL A 288 -14.66 11.68 24.23
CA VAL A 288 -14.28 12.31 22.97
C VAL A 288 -14.49 11.32 21.83
N ASP A 289 -15.32 11.68 20.86
CA ASP A 289 -15.62 10.84 19.69
C ASP A 289 -14.83 11.34 18.46
N ALA A 290 -13.50 11.20 18.49
CA ALA A 290 -12.61 11.70 17.45
C ALA A 290 -11.74 10.58 16.83
N PRO A 291 -12.19 9.93 15.74
CA PRO A 291 -11.43 8.87 15.08
C PRO A 291 -10.01 9.29 14.65
N LEU A 292 -9.84 10.54 14.18
CA LEU A 292 -8.52 11.05 13.80
C LEU A 292 -7.56 11.20 14.98
N LEU A 293 -8.07 11.47 16.18
CA LEU A 293 -7.26 11.54 17.39
C LEU A 293 -6.73 10.15 17.78
N LEU A 294 -7.55 9.09 17.58
CA LEU A 294 -7.10 7.71 17.75
C LEU A 294 -5.94 7.39 16.80
N PHE A 295 -6.05 7.75 15.51
CA PHE A 295 -4.97 7.54 14.54
C PHE A 295 -3.72 8.34 14.91
N TYR A 296 -3.88 9.60 15.32
CA TYR A 296 -2.77 10.43 15.78
C TYR A 296 -1.99 9.76 16.93
N HIS A 297 -2.66 9.30 17.98
CA HIS A 297 -1.99 8.60 19.07
C HIS A 297 -1.38 7.28 18.64
N PHE A 298 -2.07 6.49 17.80
CA PHE A 298 -1.55 5.23 17.29
C PHE A 298 -0.20 5.42 16.57
N PHE A 299 -0.13 6.36 15.62
CA PHE A 299 1.12 6.64 14.90
C PHE A 299 2.18 7.28 15.79
N LYS A 300 1.79 8.17 16.70
CA LYS A 300 2.72 8.79 17.65
C LYS A 300 3.34 7.75 18.58
N ILE A 301 2.55 6.81 19.10
CA ILE A 301 3.02 5.67 19.89
C ILE A 301 3.94 4.79 19.04
N ALA A 302 3.60 4.49 17.78
CA ALA A 302 4.44 3.67 16.91
C ALA A 302 5.83 4.32 16.67
N ILE A 303 5.86 5.61 16.29
CA ILE A 303 7.11 6.36 16.08
C ILE A 303 7.90 6.46 17.38
N TYR A 304 7.24 6.75 18.50
CA TYR A 304 7.87 6.79 19.82
C TYR A 304 8.46 5.43 20.21
N SER A 305 7.75 4.33 19.95
CA SER A 305 8.21 2.96 20.21
C SER A 305 9.44 2.61 19.38
N ILE A 306 9.46 2.98 18.10
CA ILE A 306 10.62 2.80 17.21
C ILE A 306 11.80 3.63 17.72
N GLY A 307 11.58 4.90 18.06
CA GLY A 307 12.62 5.77 18.60
C GLY A 307 13.22 5.24 19.90
N LEU A 308 12.37 4.72 20.80
CA LEU A 308 12.81 4.07 22.04
C LEU A 308 13.61 2.80 21.76
N HIS A 309 13.16 1.96 20.82
CA HIS A 309 13.87 0.73 20.44
C HIS A 309 15.25 1.02 19.84
N LEU A 310 15.33 2.01 18.95
CA LEU A 310 16.59 2.43 18.32
C LEU A 310 17.57 3.03 19.34
N ARG A 311 17.09 3.82 20.32
CA ARG A 311 17.94 4.37 21.40
C ARG A 311 18.48 3.30 22.34
N GLN A 312 17.75 2.19 22.50
CA GLN A 312 18.16 1.07 23.35
C GLN A 312 19.08 0.08 22.62
N ALA A 313 19.17 0.17 21.28
CA ALA A 313 20.08 -0.65 20.49
C ALA A 313 21.52 -0.13 20.59
N SER A 314 22.47 -1.02 20.86
CA SER A 314 23.89 -0.68 20.72
C SER A 314 24.23 -0.39 19.25
N TRP A 315 25.32 0.33 18.97
CA TRP A 315 25.75 0.64 17.60
C TRP A 315 25.97 -0.64 16.75
N LEU A 316 26.39 -1.75 17.36
CA LEU A 316 26.50 -3.08 16.75
C LEU A 316 25.14 -3.80 16.61
N GLY A 317 24.17 -3.50 17.46
CA GLY A 317 22.83 -4.09 17.49
C GLY A 317 21.78 -3.34 16.65
N LEU A 318 22.09 -2.13 16.19
CA LEU A 318 21.23 -1.29 15.34
C LEU A 318 20.74 -2.01 14.07
N PRO A 319 21.59 -2.76 13.33
CA PRO A 319 21.11 -3.56 12.20
C PRO A 319 20.13 -4.67 12.62
N GLY A 320 20.30 -5.28 13.79
CA GLY A 320 19.37 -6.27 14.35
C GLY A 320 18.04 -5.64 14.79
N ALA A 321 18.09 -4.50 15.47
CA ALA A 321 16.92 -3.73 15.91
C ALA A 321 16.07 -3.20 14.75
N ILE A 322 16.69 -2.91 13.61
CA ILE A 322 16.01 -2.50 12.37
C ILE A 322 15.37 -3.68 11.63
N LEU A 323 15.85 -4.92 11.84
CA LEU A 323 15.52 -6.09 11.00
C LEU A 323 14.82 -7.25 11.73
N HIS A 324 14.71 -7.22 13.06
CA HIS A 324 14.05 -8.26 13.83
C HIS A 324 12.54 -8.30 13.57
N GLY A 325 12.05 -9.38 12.95
CA GLY A 325 10.63 -9.62 12.66
C GLY A 325 10.24 -9.60 11.18
N ARG A 326 11.21 -9.39 10.26
CA ARG A 326 10.94 -9.32 8.83
C ARG A 326 10.55 -10.68 8.24
N GLY A 327 9.29 -10.85 7.87
CA GLY A 327 8.75 -12.10 7.28
C GLY A 327 8.94 -12.19 5.76
N THR A 328 8.55 -13.33 5.19
CA THR A 328 8.58 -13.57 3.74
C THR A 328 7.75 -12.55 2.96
N LEU A 329 6.58 -12.16 3.48
CA LEU A 329 5.72 -11.15 2.85
C LEU A 329 6.40 -9.77 2.84
N ASP A 330 7.08 -9.40 3.92
CA ASP A 330 7.81 -8.13 3.98
C ASP A 330 8.96 -8.10 2.98
N ILE A 331 9.70 -9.21 2.83
CA ILE A 331 10.73 -9.34 1.79
C ILE A 331 10.09 -9.16 0.42
N PHE A 332 9.02 -9.88 0.11
CA PHE A 332 8.34 -9.79 -1.18
C PHE A 332 7.85 -8.36 -1.48
N PHE A 333 7.14 -7.73 -0.54
CA PHE A 333 6.60 -6.38 -0.73
C PHE A 333 7.69 -5.32 -0.80
N THR A 334 8.72 -5.38 0.05
CA THR A 334 9.82 -4.40 0.00
C THR A 334 10.54 -4.47 -1.34
N ASN A 335 10.88 -5.67 -1.82
CA ASN A 335 11.60 -5.84 -3.09
C ASN A 335 10.72 -5.49 -4.29
N SER A 336 9.44 -5.88 -4.29
CA SER A 336 8.50 -5.54 -5.35
C SER A 336 8.26 -4.03 -5.44
N LEU A 337 8.12 -3.36 -4.29
CA LEU A 337 7.98 -1.91 -4.22
C LEU A 337 9.25 -1.21 -4.71
N ALA A 338 10.43 -1.68 -4.29
CA ALA A 338 11.71 -1.13 -4.73
C ALA A 338 11.87 -1.25 -6.26
N LEU A 339 11.59 -2.43 -6.84
CA LEU A 339 11.61 -2.64 -8.29
C LEU A 339 10.61 -1.71 -9.00
N PHE A 340 9.37 -1.64 -8.52
CA PHE A 340 8.34 -0.77 -9.11
C PHE A 340 8.75 0.70 -9.10
N VAL A 341 9.22 1.21 -7.96
CA VAL A 341 9.64 2.60 -7.80
C VAL A 341 10.86 2.91 -8.68
N CYS A 342 11.87 2.02 -8.70
CA CYS A 342 13.05 2.19 -9.55
C CYS A 342 12.68 2.23 -11.03
N VAL A 343 11.85 1.29 -11.50
CA VAL A 343 11.39 1.25 -12.90
C VAL A 343 10.56 2.48 -13.24
N TRP A 344 9.63 2.86 -12.37
CA TRP A 344 8.74 4.00 -12.62
C TRP A 344 9.51 5.33 -12.70
N THR A 345 10.54 5.49 -11.87
CA THR A 345 11.34 6.71 -11.79
C THR A 345 12.39 6.81 -12.89
N VAL A 346 12.98 5.68 -13.31
CA VAL A 346 14.04 5.67 -14.33
C VAL A 346 13.51 5.89 -15.75
N LEU A 347 12.25 5.53 -16.03
CA LEU A 347 11.70 5.60 -17.39
C LEU A 347 11.36 7.04 -17.82
N HIS A 348 12.13 7.56 -18.77
CA HIS A 348 11.93 8.85 -19.43
C HIS A 348 11.34 8.62 -20.84
N HIS A 349 10.03 8.42 -20.90
CA HIS A 349 9.29 8.23 -22.15
C HIS A 349 9.28 9.51 -23.01
N ASN A 350 9.32 9.34 -24.33
CA ASN A 350 9.14 10.42 -25.29
C ASN A 350 7.70 10.96 -25.26
N LEU A 351 7.47 12.14 -25.82
CA LEU A 351 6.18 12.83 -25.76
C LEU A 351 5.07 11.98 -26.38
N GLN A 352 3.88 12.11 -25.80
CA GLN A 352 2.65 11.47 -26.27
C GLN A 352 2.11 12.19 -27.51
N ALA A 353 1.43 11.47 -28.39
CA ALA A 353 0.70 12.10 -29.48
C ALA A 353 -0.51 12.85 -28.91
N ARG A 354 -0.97 13.92 -29.58
CA ARG A 354 -2.13 14.71 -29.14
C ARG A 354 -3.42 13.88 -29.01
N GLU A 355 -3.52 12.80 -29.77
CA GLU A 355 -4.66 11.88 -29.79
C GLU A 355 -4.46 10.64 -28.87
N ASP A 356 -3.32 10.51 -28.18
CA ASP A 356 -3.05 9.36 -27.32
C ASP A 356 -4.00 9.38 -26.10
N GLY A 357 -4.86 8.37 -25.98
CA GLY A 357 -5.69 8.15 -24.79
C GLY A 357 -4.92 7.58 -23.60
N TYR A 358 -5.52 7.67 -22.40
CA TYR A 358 -4.91 7.20 -21.15
C TYR A 358 -4.39 5.76 -21.20
N TRP A 359 -5.20 4.82 -21.71
CA TRP A 359 -4.85 3.40 -21.77
C TRP A 359 -3.69 3.12 -22.72
N THR A 360 -3.61 3.83 -23.84
CA THR A 360 -2.48 3.74 -24.78
C THR A 360 -1.18 4.14 -24.11
N VAL A 361 -1.20 5.24 -23.34
CA VAL A 361 -0.04 5.69 -22.58
C VAL A 361 0.32 4.68 -21.49
N PHE A 362 -0.68 4.17 -20.75
CA PHE A 362 -0.46 3.19 -19.69
C PHE A 362 0.20 1.90 -20.20
N PHE A 363 -0.36 1.25 -21.23
CA PHE A 363 0.21 0.02 -21.77
C PHE A 363 1.59 0.23 -22.39
N ARG A 364 1.85 1.41 -22.97
CA ARG A 364 3.18 1.79 -23.45
C ARG A 364 4.17 1.85 -22.28
N LYS A 365 3.79 2.47 -21.15
CA LYS A 365 4.60 2.50 -19.93
C LYS A 365 4.84 1.10 -19.37
N CYS A 366 3.82 0.24 -19.33
CA CYS A 366 3.96 -1.15 -18.90
C CYS A 366 4.93 -1.94 -19.78
N ARG A 367 4.85 -1.80 -21.11
CA ARG A 367 5.77 -2.49 -22.04
C ARG A 367 7.22 -2.09 -21.81
N TRP A 368 7.48 -0.79 -21.67
CA TRP A 368 8.82 -0.28 -21.35
C TRP A 368 9.27 -0.64 -19.92
N GLY A 369 8.34 -0.77 -18.98
CA GLY A 369 8.62 -1.28 -17.63
C GLY A 369 9.00 -2.76 -17.60
N ILE A 370 8.31 -3.59 -18.37
CA ILE A 370 8.66 -5.01 -18.54
C ILE A 370 10.07 -5.11 -19.14
N LEU A 371 10.32 -4.34 -20.21
CA LEU A 371 11.65 -4.26 -20.81
C LEU A 371 12.72 -3.86 -19.80
N ALA A 372 12.46 -2.81 -19.02
CA ALA A 372 13.39 -2.35 -18.00
C ALA A 372 13.76 -3.49 -17.05
N ILE A 373 12.79 -4.30 -16.60
CA ILE A 373 13.00 -5.42 -15.67
C ILE A 373 13.74 -6.60 -16.34
N THR A 374 13.37 -6.97 -17.56
CA THR A 374 13.88 -8.19 -18.21
C THR A 374 15.22 -7.99 -18.91
N ALA A 375 15.51 -6.79 -19.41
CA ALA A 375 16.76 -6.44 -20.09
C ALA A 375 17.17 -4.99 -19.75
N PRO A 376 17.51 -4.70 -18.48
CA PRO A 376 17.87 -3.35 -18.02
C PRO A 376 19.13 -2.78 -18.70
N GLU A 377 20.03 -3.63 -19.17
CA GLU A 377 21.19 -3.26 -19.97
C GLU A 377 20.80 -2.70 -21.34
N MET A 378 19.76 -3.25 -21.98
CA MET A 378 19.29 -2.74 -23.26
C MET A 378 18.66 -1.36 -23.09
N LEU A 379 17.95 -1.14 -21.97
CA LEU A 379 17.47 0.19 -21.60
C LEU A 379 18.65 1.17 -21.38
N THR A 380 19.71 0.72 -20.69
CA THR A 380 20.92 1.53 -20.47
C THR A 380 21.59 1.89 -21.80
N LEU A 381 21.67 0.94 -22.73
CA LEU A 381 22.18 1.16 -24.08
C LEU A 381 21.38 2.25 -24.82
N PHE A 382 20.05 2.17 -24.81
CA PHE A 382 19.20 3.21 -25.39
C PHE A 382 19.45 4.58 -24.74
N ALA A 383 19.60 4.62 -23.41
CA ALA A 383 19.87 5.87 -22.70
C ALA A 383 21.19 6.50 -23.11
N VAL A 384 22.25 5.70 -23.24
CA VAL A 384 23.58 6.12 -23.70
C VAL A 384 23.56 6.63 -25.14
N MET A 385 22.91 5.91 -26.04
CA MET A 385 22.80 6.30 -27.44
C MET A 385 22.02 7.63 -27.60
N GLN A 386 20.94 7.81 -26.84
CA GLN A 386 20.20 9.09 -26.82
C GLN A 386 21.04 10.22 -26.20
N TRP A 387 21.86 9.92 -25.20
CA TRP A 387 22.79 10.87 -24.60
C TRP A 387 23.87 11.31 -25.59
N ASN A 388 24.45 10.38 -26.35
CA ASN A 388 25.39 10.68 -27.43
C ASN A 388 24.75 11.58 -28.49
N ALA A 389 23.53 11.24 -28.94
CA ALA A 389 22.77 12.06 -29.88
C ALA A 389 22.57 13.50 -29.39
N ALA A 390 22.25 13.65 -28.09
CA ALA A 390 22.10 14.96 -27.47
C ALA A 390 23.42 15.75 -27.44
N ASN A 391 24.56 15.09 -27.18
CA ASN A 391 25.87 15.73 -27.19
C ASN A 391 26.29 16.17 -28.60
N ILE A 392 26.05 15.34 -29.61
CA ILE A 392 26.32 15.66 -31.02
C ILE A 392 25.54 16.91 -31.42
N SER A 393 24.23 16.95 -31.12
CA SER A 393 23.39 18.12 -31.37
C SER A 393 23.92 19.38 -30.68
N VAL A 394 24.35 19.30 -29.42
CA VAL A 394 24.90 20.46 -28.70
C VAL A 394 26.17 20.97 -29.36
N LYS A 395 27.05 20.08 -29.80
CA LYS A 395 28.26 20.48 -30.53
C LYS A 395 27.90 21.20 -31.84
N GLN A 396 27.03 20.59 -32.64
CA GLN A 396 26.61 21.13 -33.94
C GLN A 396 25.88 22.48 -33.82
N MET A 397 24.98 22.63 -32.86
CA MET A 397 24.26 23.89 -32.65
C MET A 397 25.18 25.01 -32.16
N ARG A 398 26.20 24.70 -31.35
CA ARG A 398 27.22 25.67 -30.93
C ARG A 398 28.11 26.11 -32.09
N GLU A 399 28.45 25.21 -33.01
CA GLU A 399 29.18 25.55 -34.24
C GLU A 399 28.38 26.53 -35.14
N LEU A 400 27.05 26.49 -35.07
CA LEU A 400 26.16 27.45 -35.72
C LEU A 400 25.97 28.78 -34.94
N GLY A 401 26.67 28.97 -33.81
CA GLY A 401 26.59 30.18 -32.98
C GLY A 401 25.52 30.14 -31.87
N ASN A 402 24.79 29.03 -31.71
CA ASN A 402 23.72 28.91 -30.71
C ASN A 402 24.26 28.39 -29.36
N HIS A 403 24.89 29.28 -28.58
CA HIS A 403 25.53 28.91 -27.32
C HIS A 403 24.55 28.53 -26.20
N GLU A 404 23.30 28.98 -26.27
CA GLU A 404 22.23 28.68 -25.30
C GLU A 404 21.66 27.26 -25.46
N TRP A 405 21.96 26.60 -26.58
CA TRP A 405 21.49 25.24 -26.84
C TRP A 405 22.20 24.22 -25.93
N THR A 406 21.46 23.70 -24.97
CA THR A 406 21.93 22.69 -23.99
C THR A 406 21.45 21.28 -24.31
N ARG A 407 22.02 20.28 -23.60
CA ARG A 407 21.57 18.87 -23.69
C ARG A 407 20.08 18.69 -23.41
N VAL A 408 19.49 19.54 -22.56
CA VAL A 408 18.04 19.50 -22.27
C VAL A 408 17.23 19.82 -23.52
N HIS A 409 17.64 20.82 -24.30
CA HIS A 409 16.99 21.16 -25.58
C HIS A 409 17.14 20.03 -26.60
N ALA A 410 18.34 19.45 -26.70
CA ALA A 410 18.59 18.32 -27.60
C ALA A 410 17.77 17.07 -27.23
N PHE A 411 17.70 16.72 -25.94
CA PHE A 411 16.84 15.64 -25.46
C PHE A 411 15.35 15.94 -25.67
N TYR A 412 14.93 17.19 -25.45
CA TYR A 412 13.57 17.62 -25.68
C TYR A 412 13.19 17.47 -27.16
N ALA A 413 14.03 17.96 -28.08
CA ALA A 413 13.84 17.79 -29.52
C ALA A 413 13.78 16.30 -29.91
N ASN A 414 14.74 15.49 -29.48
CA ASN A 414 14.79 14.05 -29.77
C ASN A 414 13.65 13.26 -29.13
N ALA A 415 13.00 13.79 -28.09
CA ALA A 415 11.80 13.21 -27.48
C ALA A 415 10.49 13.64 -28.17
N GLY A 416 10.56 14.46 -29.23
CA GLY A 416 9.40 15.00 -29.94
C GLY A 416 8.85 16.29 -29.31
N GLY A 417 9.68 17.01 -28.57
CA GLY A 417 9.35 18.25 -27.87
C GLY A 417 9.08 19.44 -28.80
N PHE A 418 9.54 19.40 -30.04
CA PHE A 418 9.25 20.43 -31.04
C PHE A 418 8.40 19.86 -32.16
N VAL A 419 7.35 20.59 -32.53
CA VAL A 419 6.46 20.26 -33.65
C VAL A 419 6.51 21.40 -34.65
N LEU A 420 6.82 21.08 -35.91
CA LEU A 420 6.81 22.03 -37.01
C LEU A 420 5.40 22.11 -37.59
N GLN A 421 4.89 23.33 -37.74
CA GLN A 421 3.61 23.62 -38.38
C GLN A 421 3.85 24.53 -39.59
N THR A 422 3.61 24.01 -40.80
CA THR A 422 3.69 24.75 -42.06
C THR A 422 2.29 25.02 -42.63
N PRO A 423 2.13 25.94 -43.58
CA PRO A 423 0.84 26.24 -44.20
C PRO A 423 0.29 25.11 -45.09
N ASP A 424 1.18 24.31 -45.69
CA ASP A 424 0.87 23.34 -46.74
C ASP A 424 0.87 21.87 -46.27
N PHE A 425 1.29 21.60 -45.02
CA PHE A 425 1.49 20.23 -44.53
C PHE A 425 1.01 20.03 -43.08
N PRO A 426 0.49 18.84 -42.73
CA PRO A 426 0.11 18.53 -41.35
C PRO A 426 1.29 18.66 -40.39
N ALA A 427 1.04 19.13 -39.16
CA ALA A 427 2.09 19.32 -38.17
C ALA A 427 2.75 18.00 -37.76
N PHE A 428 4.08 17.97 -37.66
CA PHE A 428 4.87 16.78 -37.33
C PHE A 428 6.04 17.11 -36.40
N PRO A 429 6.50 16.17 -35.55
CA PRO A 429 7.61 16.40 -34.65
C PRO A 429 8.93 16.45 -35.42
N ILE A 430 9.84 17.34 -34.99
CA ILE A 430 11.19 17.45 -35.54
C ILE A 430 12.21 17.09 -34.46
N ASN A 431 13.20 16.27 -34.81
CA ASN A 431 14.28 15.90 -33.90
C ASN A 431 15.41 16.96 -33.91
N ALA A 432 16.45 16.74 -33.11
CA ALA A 432 17.54 17.72 -32.98
C ALA A 432 18.35 17.90 -34.28
N THR A 433 18.48 16.86 -35.10
CA THR A 433 19.18 16.92 -36.40
C THR A 433 18.39 17.74 -37.42
N SER A 434 17.08 17.50 -37.51
CA SER A 434 16.15 18.32 -38.31
C SER A 434 16.20 19.78 -37.92
N MET A 435 16.18 20.05 -36.61
CA MET A 435 16.27 21.41 -36.10
C MET A 435 17.58 22.09 -36.49
N GLN A 436 18.71 21.39 -36.36
CA GLN A 436 20.02 21.89 -36.79
C GLN A 436 20.04 22.20 -38.29
N TYR A 437 19.49 21.30 -39.13
CA TYR A 437 19.40 21.53 -40.56
C TYR A 437 18.60 22.80 -40.88
N LEU A 438 17.40 22.95 -40.31
CA LEU A 438 16.53 24.12 -40.54
C LEU A 438 17.19 25.43 -40.07
N CYS A 439 17.93 25.40 -38.95
CA CYS A 439 18.71 26.55 -38.49
C CYS A 439 19.86 26.88 -39.46
N SER A 440 20.59 25.87 -39.96
CA SER A 440 21.71 26.10 -40.89
C SER A 440 21.26 26.67 -42.23
N GLN A 441 20.05 26.33 -42.67
CA GLN A 441 19.40 26.89 -43.86
C GLN A 441 18.72 28.25 -43.63
N LYS A 442 18.82 28.82 -42.41
CA LYS A 442 18.15 30.08 -42.02
C LYS A 442 16.62 30.05 -42.25
N ARG A 443 16.01 28.88 -42.15
CA ARG A 443 14.56 28.69 -42.29
C ARG A 443 13.82 28.86 -40.97
N ILE A 444 14.52 28.63 -39.85
CA ILE A 444 14.01 28.78 -38.49
C ILE A 444 15.15 29.34 -37.62
N ASP A 445 14.83 30.27 -36.72
CA ASP A 445 15.76 30.71 -35.68
C ASP A 445 15.83 29.70 -34.53
N ALA A 446 16.96 29.61 -33.85
CA ALA A 446 17.06 28.74 -32.67
C ALA A 446 15.95 29.11 -31.66
N PRO A 447 15.18 28.14 -31.16
CA PRO A 447 13.99 28.45 -30.39
C PRO A 447 14.35 29.18 -29.08
N GLU A 448 13.66 30.28 -28.80
CA GLU A 448 13.85 31.14 -27.61
C GLU A 448 13.53 30.44 -26.28
N ILE A 449 13.04 29.19 -26.32
CA ILE A 449 12.70 28.45 -25.12
C ILE A 449 13.97 28.15 -24.32
N THR A 450 14.01 28.61 -23.06
CA THR A 450 15.15 28.38 -22.19
C THR A 450 15.15 26.95 -21.63
N ARG A 451 16.33 26.52 -21.16
CA ARG A 451 16.49 25.25 -20.43
C ARG A 451 15.47 25.13 -19.29
N ASP A 452 15.30 26.19 -18.52
CA ASP A 452 14.46 26.18 -17.32
C ASP A 452 12.98 26.10 -17.70
N ASN A 453 12.56 26.74 -18.79
CA ASN A 453 11.19 26.60 -19.29
C ASN A 453 10.86 25.16 -19.70
N ILE A 454 11.80 24.44 -20.34
CA ILE A 454 11.63 23.02 -20.65
C ILE A 454 11.58 22.19 -19.36
N TRP A 455 12.43 22.51 -18.39
CA TRP A 455 12.52 21.78 -17.14
C TRP A 455 11.27 21.96 -16.27
N ASP A 456 10.66 23.15 -16.24
CA ASP A 456 9.39 23.43 -15.56
C ASP A 456 8.22 22.63 -16.14
N ARG A 457 8.26 22.35 -17.45
CA ARG A 457 7.28 21.46 -18.11
C ARG A 457 7.53 19.99 -17.80
N SER A 458 8.72 19.63 -17.33
CA SER A 458 9.03 18.28 -16.89
C SER A 458 8.34 17.99 -15.57
N LYS A 459 7.46 16.98 -15.57
CA LYS A 459 6.90 16.42 -14.33
C LYS A 459 7.85 15.38 -13.74
N ALA A 460 9.14 15.72 -13.67
CA ALA A 460 10.14 14.91 -12.99
C ALA A 460 9.82 14.94 -11.49
N ASP A 461 9.39 13.79 -10.97
CA ASP A 461 9.01 13.66 -9.57
C ASP A 461 10.28 13.53 -8.71
N HIS A 462 10.79 14.66 -8.23
CA HIS A 462 11.96 14.72 -7.36
C HIS A 462 11.74 13.93 -6.06
N PHE A 463 10.50 13.88 -5.56
CA PHE A 463 10.14 13.10 -4.38
C PHE A 463 10.24 11.59 -4.69
N ALA A 464 9.67 11.13 -5.80
CA ALA A 464 9.76 9.73 -6.21
C ALA A 464 11.21 9.31 -6.50
N LYS A 465 12.02 10.16 -7.14
CA LYS A 465 13.46 9.89 -7.38
C LYS A 465 14.22 9.81 -6.05
N GLY A 466 14.00 10.75 -5.13
CA GLY A 466 14.59 10.70 -3.79
C GLY A 466 14.17 9.44 -3.01
N PHE A 467 12.90 9.06 -3.10
CA PHE A 467 12.38 7.82 -2.53
C PHE A 467 13.03 6.58 -3.16
N ALA A 468 13.25 6.56 -4.47
CA ALA A 468 13.94 5.46 -5.16
C ALA A 468 15.38 5.29 -4.66
N PHE A 469 16.13 6.38 -4.47
CA PHE A 469 17.49 6.32 -3.91
C PHE A 469 17.51 5.84 -2.46
N LEU A 470 16.57 6.32 -1.64
CA LEU A 470 16.41 5.85 -0.26
C LEU A 470 16.07 4.36 -0.22
N GLN A 471 15.14 3.90 -1.06
CA GLN A 471 14.77 2.48 -1.18
C GLN A 471 15.95 1.62 -1.67
N ALA A 472 16.72 2.08 -2.66
CA ALA A 472 17.91 1.38 -3.14
C ALA A 472 18.96 1.24 -2.03
N GLY A 473 19.27 2.34 -1.31
CA GLY A 473 20.16 2.32 -0.17
C GLY A 473 19.65 1.41 0.96
N TRP A 474 18.34 1.42 1.21
CA TRP A 474 17.68 0.58 2.20
C TRP A 474 17.80 -0.91 1.88
N ILE A 475 17.54 -1.33 0.64
CA ILE A 475 17.73 -2.72 0.18
C ILE A 475 19.18 -3.16 0.36
N LEU A 476 20.15 -2.33 -0.03
CA LEU A 476 21.57 -2.65 0.14
C LEU A 476 21.95 -2.81 1.61
N LEU A 477 21.50 -1.89 2.47
CA LEU A 477 21.72 -1.98 3.91
C LEU A 477 21.11 -3.25 4.50
N GLN A 478 19.89 -3.62 4.07
CA GLN A 478 19.22 -4.85 4.50
C GLN A 478 20.01 -6.10 4.09
N ILE A 479 20.52 -6.16 2.86
CA ILE A 479 21.30 -7.30 2.38
C ILE A 479 22.61 -7.42 3.17
N ILE A 480 23.33 -6.32 3.37
CA ILE A 480 24.57 -6.29 4.14
C ILE A 480 24.33 -6.76 5.58
N ALA A 481 23.28 -6.24 6.21
CA ALA A 481 22.94 -6.59 7.59
C ALA A 481 22.46 -8.04 7.74
N ARG A 482 21.71 -8.59 6.76
CA ARG A 482 21.38 -10.02 6.73
C ARG A 482 22.64 -10.87 6.62
N ARG A 483 23.56 -10.48 5.72
CA ARG A 483 24.83 -11.19 5.54
C ARG A 483 25.70 -11.17 6.79
N SER A 484 25.75 -10.05 7.51
CA SER A 484 26.52 -9.93 8.76
C SER A 484 25.92 -10.76 9.89
N GLN A 485 24.61 -10.96 9.89
CA GLN A 485 23.88 -11.81 10.84
C GLN A 485 23.88 -13.30 10.46
N GLN A 486 24.58 -13.69 9.39
CA GLN A 486 24.55 -15.06 8.82
C GLN A 486 23.13 -15.53 8.45
N LEU A 487 22.22 -14.58 8.16
CA LEU A 487 20.90 -14.88 7.62
C LEU A 487 20.97 -15.07 6.12
N THR A 488 20.19 -16.03 5.61
CA THR A 488 20.07 -16.28 4.17
C THR A 488 19.53 -15.04 3.45
N VAL A 489 20.23 -14.59 2.42
CA VAL A 489 19.75 -13.58 1.46
C VAL A 489 18.95 -14.30 0.39
N THR A 490 17.77 -13.80 0.06
CA THR A 490 16.91 -14.45 -0.94
C THR A 490 17.35 -14.11 -2.37
N PRO A 491 17.07 -14.98 -3.37
CA PRO A 491 17.32 -14.67 -4.78
C PRO A 491 16.64 -13.37 -5.25
N LEU A 492 15.45 -13.06 -4.72
CA LEU A 492 14.71 -11.83 -5.04
C LEU A 492 15.42 -10.57 -4.53
N GLU A 493 16.01 -10.62 -3.33
CA GLU A 493 16.81 -9.52 -2.79
C GLU A 493 18.06 -9.26 -3.64
N VAL A 494 18.75 -10.34 -4.07
CA VAL A 494 19.91 -10.22 -4.98
C VAL A 494 19.49 -9.65 -6.33
N PHE A 495 18.39 -10.14 -6.91
CA PHE A 495 17.88 -9.63 -8.16
C PHE A 495 17.59 -8.12 -8.08
N THR A 496 16.92 -7.70 -7.01
CA THR A 496 16.59 -6.29 -6.78
C THR A 496 17.84 -5.43 -6.57
N ALA A 497 18.85 -5.94 -5.86
CA ALA A 497 20.12 -5.23 -5.68
C ALA A 497 20.93 -5.13 -6.98
N ALA A 498 20.96 -6.21 -7.77
CA ALA A 498 21.66 -6.24 -9.05
C ALA A 498 21.02 -5.27 -10.07
N PHE A 499 19.70 -5.10 -10.00
CA PHE A 499 18.93 -4.14 -10.79
C PHE A 499 19.28 -2.67 -10.52
N ILE A 500 19.81 -2.35 -9.33
CA ILE A 500 20.21 -0.97 -8.96
C ILE A 500 21.32 -0.47 -9.90
N VAL A 501 22.28 -1.32 -10.28
CA VAL A 501 23.45 -0.93 -11.10
C VAL A 501 23.04 -0.35 -12.46
N PRO A 502 22.31 -1.07 -13.33
CA PRO A 502 21.88 -0.52 -14.62
C PRO A 502 20.83 0.60 -14.47
N SER A 503 20.04 0.59 -13.39
CA SER A 503 19.09 1.68 -13.11
C SER A 503 19.80 3.00 -12.82
N LEU A 504 20.88 2.97 -12.02
CA LEU A 504 21.71 4.14 -11.74
C LEU A 504 22.41 4.66 -13.00
N ALA A 505 22.94 3.74 -13.83
CA ALA A 505 23.54 4.11 -15.11
C ALA A 505 22.52 4.77 -16.04
N THR A 506 21.34 4.18 -16.20
CA THR A 506 20.24 4.74 -17.01
C THR A 506 19.80 6.12 -16.48
N ALA A 507 19.65 6.26 -15.17
CA ALA A 507 19.29 7.53 -14.53
C ALA A 507 20.34 8.62 -14.78
N TYR A 508 21.63 8.25 -14.80
CA TYR A 508 22.72 9.17 -15.12
C TYR A 508 22.65 9.66 -16.57
N PHE A 509 22.52 8.76 -17.55
CA PHE A 509 22.49 9.14 -18.97
C PHE A 509 21.22 9.92 -19.35
N TRP A 510 20.10 9.67 -18.67
CA TRP A 510 18.86 10.43 -18.82
C TRP A 510 18.69 11.58 -17.82
N ALA A 511 19.72 11.94 -17.04
CA ALA A 511 19.61 13.01 -16.05
C ALA A 511 19.22 14.37 -16.64
N SER A 512 19.52 14.61 -17.92
CA SER A 512 19.14 15.83 -18.66
C SER A 512 17.93 15.65 -19.58
N LYS A 513 17.29 14.47 -19.61
CA LYS A 513 16.12 14.21 -20.43
C LYS A 513 14.85 14.63 -19.67
N PRO A 514 14.01 15.52 -20.20
CA PRO A 514 12.73 15.86 -19.56
C PRO A 514 11.82 14.64 -19.43
N GLN A 515 11.16 14.50 -18.28
CA GLN A 515 10.24 13.41 -17.96
C GLN A 515 8.78 13.89 -17.99
N ASN A 516 7.88 13.09 -18.58
CA ASN A 516 6.41 13.28 -18.56
C ASN A 516 5.94 14.68 -19.02
N VAL A 517 6.59 15.26 -20.03
CA VAL A 517 6.12 16.50 -20.66
C VAL A 517 4.83 16.22 -21.42
N ALA A 518 3.79 17.01 -21.16
CA ALA A 518 2.44 16.77 -21.69
C ALA A 518 2.26 17.28 -23.11
N GLU A 519 2.84 18.46 -23.42
CA GLU A 519 2.62 19.15 -24.70
C GLU A 519 3.95 19.58 -25.35
N PRO A 520 4.08 19.43 -26.69
CA PRO A 520 5.22 19.93 -27.43
C PRO A 520 5.13 21.44 -27.64
N THR A 521 6.27 22.06 -27.94
CA THR A 521 6.38 23.44 -28.40
C THR A 521 6.18 23.48 -29.91
N VAL A 522 5.19 24.25 -30.36
CA VAL A 522 4.86 24.39 -31.78
C VAL A 522 5.66 25.52 -32.41
N ILE A 523 6.43 25.22 -33.45
CA ILE A 523 7.15 26.19 -34.26
C ILE A 523 6.33 26.44 -35.53
N ARG A 524 5.85 27.67 -35.69
CA ARG A 524 5.08 28.08 -36.86
C ARG A 524 5.98 28.82 -37.83
N VAL A 525 5.87 28.43 -39.10
CA VAL A 525 6.64 29.04 -40.19
C VAL A 525 5.69 29.47 -41.29
N ASP A 526 6.16 30.42 -42.11
CA ASP A 526 5.45 31.00 -43.25
C ASP A 526 5.81 30.36 -44.59
N TRP A 527 6.90 29.58 -44.64
CA TRP A 527 7.33 28.81 -45.82
C TRP A 527 6.70 27.41 -45.88
N THR A 528 6.70 26.82 -47.08
CA THR A 528 6.04 25.53 -47.36
C THR A 528 7.02 24.35 -47.34
N ILE A 529 6.55 23.15 -46.98
CA ILE A 529 7.36 21.92 -47.09
C ILE A 529 7.74 21.66 -48.54
N ALA A 530 6.86 21.95 -49.49
CA ALA A 530 7.17 21.86 -50.91
C ALA A 530 8.42 22.69 -51.28
N ASP A 531 8.50 23.95 -50.84
CA ASP A 531 9.65 24.82 -51.08
C ASP A 531 10.94 24.29 -50.43
N LEU A 532 10.82 23.69 -49.24
CA LEU A 532 11.95 23.10 -48.53
C LEU A 532 12.50 21.88 -49.28
N LEU A 533 11.63 20.99 -49.75
CA LEU A 533 12.04 19.78 -50.49
C LEU A 533 12.67 20.14 -51.82
N VAL A 534 12.13 21.14 -52.53
CA VAL A 534 12.74 21.66 -53.77
C VAL A 534 14.12 22.25 -53.48
N ALA A 535 14.29 23.02 -52.40
CA ALA A 535 15.58 23.58 -52.01
C ALA A 535 16.60 22.51 -51.58
N ALA A 536 16.15 21.39 -51.02
CA ALA A 536 17.02 20.26 -50.63
C ALA A 536 17.54 19.44 -51.84
N GLY A 537 16.92 19.58 -53.01
CA GLY A 537 17.38 18.98 -54.26
C GLY A 537 17.46 17.44 -54.19
N ASP A 538 18.56 16.89 -54.71
CA ASP A 538 18.76 15.43 -54.80
C ASP A 538 18.73 14.71 -53.45
N ALA A 539 19.03 15.41 -52.34
CA ALA A 539 18.98 14.82 -51.01
C ALA A 539 17.56 14.39 -50.61
N ALA A 540 16.53 15.12 -51.06
CA ALA A 540 15.12 14.87 -50.76
C ALA A 540 14.38 14.14 -51.90
N ARG A 541 15.11 13.48 -52.80
CA ARG A 541 14.55 12.84 -53.99
C ARG A 541 13.62 11.65 -53.66
N ASP A 542 13.95 10.90 -52.63
CA ASP A 542 13.20 9.71 -52.25
C ASP A 542 11.93 10.06 -51.45
N PRO A 543 10.81 9.35 -51.66
CA PRO A 543 9.60 9.54 -50.84
C PRO A 543 9.90 9.32 -49.35
N TYR A 544 9.38 10.22 -48.51
CA TYR A 544 9.54 10.06 -47.07
C TYR A 544 8.76 8.86 -46.54
N VAL A 545 9.27 8.26 -45.46
CA VAL A 545 8.65 7.11 -44.77
C VAL A 545 7.97 7.55 -43.48
N ASP A 546 8.60 8.43 -42.70
CA ASP A 546 8.17 8.81 -41.36
C ASP A 546 7.81 10.29 -41.27
N THR A 547 8.73 11.18 -41.67
CA THR A 547 8.50 12.63 -41.76
C THR A 547 9.08 13.21 -43.05
N PRO A 548 8.59 14.35 -43.57
CA PRO A 548 9.19 15.01 -44.73
C PRO A 548 10.68 15.35 -44.59
N LEU A 549 11.23 15.35 -43.38
CA LEU A 549 12.64 15.61 -43.09
C LEU A 549 13.48 14.32 -42.99
N ASP A 550 12.95 13.16 -43.37
CA ASP A 550 13.65 11.87 -43.33
C ASP A 550 15.05 11.92 -43.95
N PHE A 551 15.25 12.73 -45.00
CA PHE A 551 16.54 12.90 -45.69
C PHE A 551 17.65 13.53 -44.83
N VAL A 552 17.30 14.21 -43.74
CA VAL A 552 18.25 14.75 -42.75
C VAL A 552 18.19 14.02 -41.42
N GLU A 553 17.02 13.49 -41.04
CA GLU A 553 16.85 12.73 -39.79
C GLU A 553 17.57 11.38 -39.82
N LYS A 554 17.78 10.82 -41.01
CA LYS A 554 18.41 9.52 -41.24
C LYS A 554 19.78 9.74 -41.91
N PRO A 555 20.87 9.97 -41.15
CA PRO A 555 22.19 9.86 -41.73
C PRO A 555 22.44 8.43 -42.23
N VAL A 556 23.24 8.34 -43.31
CA VAL A 556 23.73 7.13 -43.98
C VAL A 556 24.46 6.23 -42.99
N TRP A 557 23.75 5.36 -42.27
CA TRP A 557 24.34 4.15 -41.72
C TRP A 557 24.19 3.08 -42.79
N ASP A 558 25.23 2.92 -43.63
CA ASP A 558 25.24 1.94 -44.72
C ASP A 558 24.65 0.60 -44.27
N GLY A 559 23.50 0.21 -44.84
CA GLY A 559 22.89 -1.10 -44.63
C GLY A 559 21.67 -1.21 -43.70
N TRP A 560 21.24 -0.15 -43.00
CA TRP A 560 20.05 -0.22 -42.15
C TRP A 560 18.73 -0.05 -42.93
N ARG A 561 18.15 -1.16 -43.40
CA ARG A 561 16.76 -1.22 -43.87
C ARG A 561 15.84 -1.72 -42.76
N ARG A 562 14.82 -0.93 -42.40
CA ARG A 562 13.76 -1.38 -41.50
C ARG A 562 13.00 -2.55 -42.15
N ARG A 563 12.91 -3.70 -41.49
CA ARG A 563 12.19 -4.86 -42.04
C ARG A 563 10.71 -4.46 -42.30
N PRO A 564 10.08 -4.92 -43.40
CA PRO A 564 8.70 -4.56 -43.71
C PRO A 564 7.68 -4.89 -42.61
N SER A 565 7.91 -5.99 -41.87
CA SER A 565 7.09 -6.37 -40.70
C SER A 565 7.13 -5.34 -39.56
N LEU A 566 8.09 -4.41 -39.58
CA LEU A 566 8.35 -3.45 -38.52
C LEU A 566 8.00 -2.00 -38.90
N LEU A 567 7.53 -1.77 -40.12
CA LEU A 567 6.97 -0.47 -40.56
C LEU A 567 5.73 -0.06 -39.75
N HIS A 568 4.97 -1.06 -39.27
CA HIS A 568 3.79 -0.91 -38.42
C HIS A 568 4.11 -1.01 -36.91
N TYR A 569 5.37 -1.31 -36.59
CA TYR A 569 5.84 -1.59 -35.24
C TYR A 569 6.34 -0.30 -34.58
N GLY A 570 6.02 -0.08 -33.30
CA GLY A 570 6.07 1.25 -32.67
C GLY A 570 4.68 1.93 -32.57
N GLY A 571 3.64 1.27 -33.11
CA GLY A 571 2.23 1.58 -32.83
C GLY A 571 1.66 2.80 -33.55
N LEU A 572 2.27 3.23 -34.66
CA LEU A 572 1.83 4.41 -35.40
C LEU A 572 1.47 4.03 -36.84
N ASN A 573 0.16 3.89 -37.10
CA ASN A 573 -0.40 3.62 -38.43
C ASN A 573 -0.62 4.90 -39.26
N LYS A 574 -0.34 6.07 -38.69
CA LYS A 574 -0.56 7.39 -39.32
C LYS A 574 0.78 7.98 -39.78
N ARG A 575 0.77 8.68 -40.92
CA ARG A 575 1.89 9.47 -41.45
C ARG A 575 1.41 10.87 -41.84
N PRO A 576 2.22 11.94 -41.66
CA PRO A 576 3.53 11.95 -40.98
C PRO A 576 3.43 11.50 -39.51
N LEU A 577 4.55 11.09 -38.91
CA LEU A 577 4.53 10.56 -37.54
C LEU A 577 3.92 11.58 -36.57
N PRO A 578 2.92 11.22 -35.74
CA PRO A 578 2.32 12.16 -34.79
C PRO A 578 3.16 12.38 -33.52
N ARG A 579 4.20 11.57 -33.30
CA ARG A 579 5.16 11.66 -32.19
C ARG A 579 6.43 10.87 -32.52
N ILE A 580 7.54 11.14 -31.82
CA ILE A 580 8.75 10.33 -31.92
C ILE A 580 8.61 9.04 -31.06
N PRO A 581 8.69 7.83 -31.64
CA PRO A 581 8.66 6.57 -30.90
C PRO A 581 9.76 6.49 -29.82
N ASN A 582 9.54 5.72 -28.75
CA ASN A 582 10.57 5.59 -27.68
C ASN A 582 11.78 4.78 -28.14
N ASP A 583 11.55 3.92 -29.13
CA ASP A 583 12.42 3.02 -29.86
C ASP A 583 12.95 3.66 -31.16
N TYR A 584 12.76 4.97 -31.36
CA TYR A 584 13.32 5.66 -32.53
C TYR A 584 14.84 5.52 -32.52
N SER A 585 15.40 5.01 -33.63
CA SER A 585 16.80 4.57 -33.71
C SER A 585 17.76 5.74 -33.44
N PRO A 586 18.45 5.75 -32.29
CA PRO A 586 19.48 6.75 -32.03
C PRO A 586 20.78 6.36 -32.77
N PRO A 587 21.74 7.29 -32.89
CA PRO A 587 23.06 6.97 -33.43
C PRO A 587 23.73 5.84 -32.61
N PRO A 588 24.55 4.99 -33.25
CA PRO A 588 25.30 3.95 -32.57
C PRO A 588 26.20 4.58 -31.49
N PRO A 589 26.45 3.85 -30.38
CA PRO A 589 27.34 4.31 -29.34
C PRO A 589 28.77 4.42 -29.87
N THR A 590 29.53 5.35 -29.32
CA THR A 590 30.99 5.39 -29.52
C THR A 590 31.65 4.19 -28.84
N GLY A 591 32.90 3.87 -29.21
CA GLY A 591 33.62 2.74 -28.60
C GLY A 591 33.74 2.86 -27.07
N THR A 592 33.93 4.07 -26.55
CA THR A 592 33.97 4.33 -25.10
C THR A 592 32.61 4.10 -24.44
N GLU A 593 31.54 4.61 -25.06
CA GLU A 593 30.17 4.44 -24.57
C GLU A 593 29.73 2.97 -24.56
N ALA A 594 30.00 2.24 -25.64
CA ALA A 594 29.75 0.80 -25.73
C ALA A 594 30.52 0.04 -24.63
N THR A 595 31.77 0.45 -24.35
CA THR A 595 32.58 -0.15 -23.28
C THR A 595 31.96 0.08 -21.90
N ILE A 596 31.44 1.27 -21.62
CA ILE A 596 30.76 1.57 -20.34
C ILE A 596 29.53 0.70 -20.16
N VAL A 597 28.69 0.58 -21.20
CA VAL A 597 27.51 -0.29 -21.16
C VAL A 597 27.90 -1.74 -20.91
N TRP A 598 28.93 -2.24 -21.61
CA TRP A 598 29.43 -3.59 -21.42
C TRP A 598 29.88 -3.84 -19.97
N VAL A 599 30.64 -2.93 -19.37
CA VAL A 599 31.07 -3.03 -17.97
C VAL A 599 29.87 -3.07 -17.03
N VAL A 600 28.88 -2.19 -17.22
CA VAL A 600 27.64 -2.17 -16.42
C VAL A 600 26.89 -3.50 -16.52
N SER A 601 26.76 -4.06 -17.73
CA SER A 601 26.10 -5.34 -17.98
C SER A 601 26.83 -6.51 -17.31
N VAL A 602 28.16 -6.54 -17.40
CA VAL A 602 28.98 -7.58 -16.75
C VAL A 602 28.87 -7.47 -15.23
N VAL A 603 28.96 -6.27 -14.66
CA VAL A 603 28.80 -6.06 -13.20
C VAL A 603 27.42 -6.53 -12.74
N HIS A 604 26.35 -6.18 -13.47
CA HIS A 604 25.01 -6.69 -13.20
C HIS A 604 25.00 -8.23 -13.15
N ALA A 605 25.53 -8.90 -14.19
CA ALA A 605 25.54 -10.36 -14.24
C ALA A 605 26.39 -11.02 -13.14
N VAL A 606 27.55 -10.43 -12.80
CA VAL A 606 28.45 -10.94 -11.75
C VAL A 606 27.77 -10.95 -10.38
N LEU A 607 26.93 -9.95 -10.05
CA LEU A 607 26.23 -9.90 -8.75
C LEU A 607 25.35 -11.14 -8.50
N HIS A 608 24.75 -11.72 -9.54
CA HIS A 608 23.99 -12.97 -9.43
C HIS A 608 24.90 -14.18 -9.17
N VAL A 609 26.08 -14.21 -9.79
CA VAL A 609 27.08 -15.29 -9.62
C VAL A 609 27.75 -15.26 -8.25
N LEU A 610 27.97 -14.07 -7.66
CA LEU A 610 28.50 -13.94 -6.28
C LEU A 610 27.66 -14.71 -5.25
N CYS A 611 26.41 -15.03 -5.58
CA CYS A 611 25.48 -15.78 -4.75
C CYS A 611 25.47 -17.29 -5.07
N TRP A 612 26.56 -17.83 -5.64
CA TRP A 612 26.70 -19.24 -6.07
C TRP A 612 26.41 -20.27 -4.97
N SER A 613 26.78 -19.92 -3.74
CA SER A 613 26.73 -20.79 -2.55
C SER A 613 25.43 -20.66 -1.76
N PHE A 614 24.39 -20.03 -2.32
CA PHE A 614 23.12 -19.85 -1.63
C PHE A 614 22.44 -21.21 -1.33
N PRO A 615 21.83 -21.36 -0.14
CA PRO A 615 21.03 -22.53 0.18
C PRO A 615 19.68 -22.45 -0.56
N PHE A 616 19.36 -23.50 -1.32
CA PHE A 616 18.07 -23.63 -2.00
C PHE A 616 17.28 -24.82 -1.42
N PRO A 617 15.94 -24.73 -1.34
CA PRO A 617 15.09 -25.83 -0.86
C PRO A 617 15.28 -27.13 -1.65
N THR A 618 15.51 -27.03 -2.95
CA THR A 618 15.70 -28.20 -3.83
C THR A 618 16.97 -28.10 -4.68
N LYS A 619 17.48 -29.26 -5.09
CA LYS A 619 18.59 -29.36 -6.07
C LYS A 619 18.21 -28.74 -7.41
N ALA A 620 16.94 -28.87 -7.82
CA ALA A 620 16.45 -28.31 -9.09
C ALA A 620 16.52 -26.78 -9.10
N GLU A 621 16.06 -26.12 -8.03
CA GLU A 621 16.15 -24.66 -7.89
C GLU A 621 17.60 -24.17 -7.86
N MET A 622 18.48 -24.88 -7.15
CA MET A 622 19.92 -24.57 -7.13
C MET A 622 20.54 -24.65 -8.53
N VAL A 623 20.25 -25.72 -9.29
CA VAL A 623 20.75 -25.89 -10.66
C VAL A 623 20.19 -24.81 -11.57
N LEU A 624 18.90 -24.50 -11.47
CA LEU A 624 18.24 -23.47 -12.27
C LEU A 624 18.87 -22.09 -12.03
N TRP A 625 19.10 -21.71 -10.76
CA TRP A 625 19.76 -20.45 -10.42
C TRP A 625 21.17 -20.37 -10.98
N ARG A 626 21.98 -21.42 -10.77
CA ARG A 626 23.38 -21.46 -11.23
C ARG A 626 23.49 -21.43 -12.75
N ALA A 627 22.68 -22.23 -13.44
CA ALA A 627 22.62 -22.24 -14.89
C ALA A 627 22.19 -20.85 -15.42
N SER A 628 21.12 -20.27 -14.88
CA SER A 628 20.62 -18.95 -15.31
C SER A 628 21.65 -17.84 -15.05
N SER A 629 22.31 -17.84 -13.89
CA SER A 629 23.32 -16.84 -13.55
C SER A 629 24.55 -16.94 -14.46
N LEU A 630 24.99 -18.16 -14.77
CA LEU A 630 26.11 -18.40 -15.68
C LEU A 630 25.74 -18.04 -17.13
N THR A 631 24.53 -18.42 -17.58
CA THR A 631 24.01 -18.03 -18.90
C THR A 631 23.94 -16.52 -19.02
N LEU A 632 23.40 -15.82 -18.01
CA LEU A 632 23.35 -14.36 -17.99
C LEU A 632 24.75 -13.76 -18.09
N LEU A 633 25.73 -14.26 -17.31
CA LEU A 633 27.12 -13.78 -17.37
C LEU A 633 27.75 -13.98 -18.75
N VAL A 634 27.60 -15.17 -19.33
CA VAL A 634 28.17 -15.47 -20.66
C VAL A 634 27.52 -14.61 -21.73
N VAL A 635 26.18 -14.51 -21.73
CA VAL A 635 25.44 -13.68 -22.70
C VAL A 635 25.83 -12.21 -22.57
N MET A 636 25.98 -11.68 -21.35
CA MET A 636 26.37 -10.27 -21.15
C MET A 636 27.84 -10.02 -21.49
N ALA A 637 28.74 -10.94 -21.13
CA ALA A 637 30.17 -10.81 -21.42
C ALA A 637 30.42 -10.88 -22.94
N VAL A 638 29.86 -11.87 -23.64
CA VAL A 638 30.07 -12.09 -25.08
C VAL A 638 29.16 -11.18 -25.92
N GLY A 639 27.88 -11.10 -25.60
CA GLY A 639 26.91 -10.29 -26.33
C GLY A 639 27.18 -8.79 -26.21
N GLY A 640 27.61 -8.32 -25.03
CA GLY A 640 27.96 -6.90 -24.84
C GLY A 640 29.31 -6.50 -25.45
N LEU A 641 30.17 -7.46 -25.85
CA LEU A 641 31.36 -7.19 -26.67
C LEU A 641 30.98 -6.81 -28.11
N VAL A 642 29.86 -7.30 -28.63
CA VAL A 642 29.45 -7.08 -30.03
C VAL A 642 29.27 -5.58 -30.35
N PRO A 643 28.54 -4.76 -29.55
CA PRO A 643 28.48 -3.32 -29.76
C PRO A 643 29.82 -2.60 -29.66
N VAL A 644 30.77 -3.11 -28.86
CA VAL A 644 32.12 -2.54 -28.74
C VAL A 644 32.93 -2.83 -30.00
N LEU A 645 32.91 -4.09 -30.45
CA LEU A 645 33.61 -4.53 -31.65
C LEU A 645 33.04 -3.88 -32.91
N SER A 646 31.72 -3.66 -32.99
CA SER A 646 31.08 -2.98 -34.13
C SER A 646 31.48 -1.51 -34.32
N THR A 647 32.21 -0.92 -33.36
CA THR A 647 32.82 0.41 -33.53
C THR A 647 34.19 0.35 -34.22
N ARG A 648 34.72 -0.85 -34.50
CA ARG A 648 36.04 -1.04 -35.11
C ARG A 648 35.93 -1.24 -36.61
N PRO A 649 36.79 -0.58 -37.42
CA PRO A 649 36.72 -0.67 -38.89
C PRO A 649 36.87 -2.08 -39.47
N TRP A 650 37.49 -2.99 -38.71
CA TRP A 650 37.78 -4.37 -39.14
C TRP A 650 36.70 -5.39 -38.75
N PHE A 651 35.68 -4.99 -37.98
CA PHE A 651 34.63 -5.88 -37.49
C PHE A 651 33.33 -5.61 -38.23
N ASP A 652 33.11 -6.38 -39.30
CA ASP A 652 31.91 -6.30 -40.12
C ASP A 652 30.79 -7.16 -39.49
N PHE A 653 29.93 -6.51 -38.71
CA PHE A 653 28.78 -7.16 -38.07
C PHE A 653 27.56 -6.25 -38.10
N SER A 654 26.56 -6.61 -38.89
CA SER A 654 25.28 -5.90 -38.95
C SER A 654 24.34 -6.39 -37.84
N PHE A 655 24.22 -5.61 -36.75
CA PHE A 655 23.30 -5.91 -35.67
C PHE A 655 21.92 -5.26 -35.93
N SER A 656 20.92 -6.04 -36.33
CA SER A 656 19.54 -5.54 -36.41
C SER A 656 18.91 -5.56 -35.01
N MET A 657 18.98 -4.45 -34.26
CA MET A 657 18.26 -4.28 -32.98
C MET A 657 16.74 -4.25 -33.19
N LEU A 658 16.13 -5.40 -33.45
CA LEU A 658 14.68 -5.54 -33.56
C LEU A 658 14.24 -6.85 -32.88
N TRP A 659 14.51 -6.93 -31.59
CA TRP A 659 13.70 -7.64 -30.61
C TRP A 659 13.20 -6.60 -29.61
N ILE A 660 12.16 -5.87 -29.99
CA ILE A 660 10.99 -5.54 -29.15
C ILE A 660 9.94 -4.86 -29.98
#